data_AF-F7R1I9-F1
#
_entry.id   AF-F7R1I9-F1
#
_cell.length_a   1.000
_cell.length_b   1.000
_cell.length_c   1.000
_cell.angle_alpha   90.00
_cell.angle_beta   90.00
_cell.angle_gamma   90.00
#
_symmetry.space_group_name_H-M   'P 1'
#
loop_
_entity.id
_entity.type
_entity.pdbx_description
1 polymer ?
#
loop_
_entity_poly.entity_id
_entity_poly.type
_entity_poly.pdbx_seq_one_letter_code
_entity_poly.pdbx_strand_id
1 'polypeptide(L)'
;MKKTIASAAALAAAVIGTGTVNSIANADTIETTAKNETTIKNDVKTSKQAASETQKANAALNSAQQDFNETQAKNDADKADLNKVESEKNQAAAAVKDAQEKYDHQKRNEASSNQISSAKGDVDNASKELNDAQSKADSAKKDQADKENAKDQAQKEQDQAKSDKDKAQADADQAQANKDQAQKENDALNKGQLNDKKDELNAEISARKDEQTKAETALDKANQAKNDADKQKEDAVSENKTAQGNLNDAQQKYDAAKKDFDAAGQNQQDAQSKADSASQAYKDALAKLEGLTTENLNKELVKAKAELESAQKDYEKTLSEYKTLVSEKGQADSKAKEAKQKADAAKAAFEKIQAEYVAKRKAYDAAVEEKKQAQNQLDSLNKGTLKINVDDWKKAVNGWKTEDELRKMSAAEKAAYQKALSEFQKKFYTQFDKDNPNPYTNNYQIYYYSDGRIEYRIVNDSSKKFSSLQDVTQDDYDELMIYALNLINDARRQWGIKTDMISMRVDMNAAKDIAQSYSDKNWSIWNGKGHYVEAITKAAFKYWLDDYGENWGSGLSFYQDGKNVNVINIYKNRPEYGYFTMDMLKGNIYGDIMGMMFGDAGSAWGHLYNFIDETKRSVGLGIDSMGASHFFIHTDYSSETPDVTPIKGLEPISVQASNTALSEAQQDLARAKAKADQAKRELDAAAAKLSSAQTENHAAQTDYSNAVAKQAATNAAFKTAQSRLDASSKKLSASKAKNTELKRELDNLTKVQKEQEQKVEAAKNAKAAAELDLAKSKQEAETKKNALTKAQAELTAAKTAQKLAAENLKQATAKVEAAGQKVEQAVAGLAEIKAEIKQAETELQKIAYEIANFDALKKAATSKVEETSRALEAAKQKLEQKTAILEEKQAGLKQAERNLEQAKGNLDFANKVLAEKQQALESAQNKLDALENANKLLEETKKNLENAKQEAANKQQAYEAALKKYNASLQELENAKKVLADAKQASAQANRKLSTKQLEELVSAQQQILQSDNKKAYPALGSEENVPVAGLGFLAVLLSFFGLGEVKKKRA
;
A
#
# COMPACT_ATOMS: atom_id res chain seq x y z
N MET A 1 -46.21 6.77 -15.66
CA MET A 1 -47.66 6.95 -15.47
C MET A 1 -48.41 6.03 -16.44
N LYS A 2 -49.44 5.30 -15.99
CA LYS A 2 -50.55 4.88 -16.87
C LYS A 2 -51.85 5.45 -16.30
N LYS A 3 -52.25 6.54 -16.93
CA LYS A 3 -53.50 7.30 -16.79
C LYS A 3 -53.87 7.55 -18.28
N THR A 4 -55.10 7.43 -18.74
CA THR A 4 -56.28 8.16 -18.26
C THR A 4 -57.60 7.52 -18.75
N ILE A 5 -58.69 7.76 -18.00
CA ILE A 5 -60.02 8.28 -18.46
C ILE A 5 -60.66 7.53 -19.66
N ALA A 6 -61.76 6.76 -19.57
CA ALA A 6 -63.03 6.84 -18.81
C ALA A 6 -64.04 7.90 -19.29
N SER A 7 -65.29 7.47 -19.53
CA SER A 7 -66.48 8.31 -19.79
C SER A 7 -66.52 9.09 -21.13
N ALA A 8 -67.68 9.32 -21.76
CA ALA A 8 -69.01 8.68 -21.66
C ALA A 8 -69.89 9.14 -22.85
N ALA A 9 -71.01 8.44 -23.08
CA ALA A 9 -72.33 8.94 -23.56
C ALA A 9 -72.45 9.92 -24.76
N ALA A 10 -73.50 9.90 -25.60
CA ALA A 10 -74.59 8.95 -25.86
C ALA A 10 -75.39 9.49 -27.09
N LEU A 11 -76.44 8.75 -27.52
CA LEU A 11 -77.52 9.20 -28.44
C LEU A 11 -77.08 9.45 -29.91
N ALA A 12 -77.91 9.21 -30.93
CA ALA A 12 -79.21 8.51 -31.01
C ALA A 12 -79.49 8.05 -32.45
N ALA A 13 -80.41 7.08 -32.61
CA ALA A 13 -81.14 6.74 -33.86
C ALA A 13 -80.28 6.24 -35.06
N ALA A 14 -80.79 5.58 -36.10
CA ALA A 14 -81.98 4.76 -36.39
C ALA A 14 -81.78 4.19 -37.84
N VAL A 15 -82.39 3.13 -38.37
CA VAL A 15 -83.28 2.07 -37.85
C VAL A 15 -83.20 0.84 -38.79
N ILE A 16 -83.40 -0.37 -38.25
CA ILE A 16 -83.84 -1.66 -38.86
C ILE A 16 -83.42 -2.01 -40.32
N GLY A 17 -82.84 -3.21 -40.47
CA GLY A 17 -82.53 -3.83 -41.78
C GLY A 17 -82.87 -5.33 -41.86
N THR A 18 -84.04 -5.77 -41.41
CA THR A 18 -84.59 -7.14 -41.57
C THR A 18 -86.12 -7.11 -41.62
N GLY A 19 -86.84 -7.85 -42.48
CA GLY A 19 -86.44 -8.63 -43.66
C GLY A 19 -87.63 -9.43 -44.25
N THR A 20 -87.57 -9.75 -45.55
CA THR A 20 -88.32 -10.83 -46.28
C THR A 20 -89.87 -10.90 -46.24
N VAL A 21 -90.51 -11.00 -47.42
CA VAL A 21 -91.44 -12.08 -47.90
C VAL A 21 -92.43 -11.57 -48.99
N ASN A 22 -92.65 -12.41 -50.03
CA ASN A 22 -93.72 -12.47 -51.07
C ASN A 22 -94.77 -11.34 -51.13
N SER A 23 -95.03 -10.73 -52.29
CA SER A 23 -95.81 -11.33 -53.41
C SER A 23 -95.29 -10.87 -54.79
N ILE A 24 -95.09 -11.76 -55.78
CA ILE A 24 -96.09 -12.40 -56.69
C ILE A 24 -96.73 -11.41 -57.67
N ALA A 25 -96.60 -11.74 -58.96
CA ALA A 25 -96.97 -10.92 -60.10
C ALA A 25 -98.48 -10.84 -60.39
N ASN A 26 -98.86 -9.77 -61.09
CA ASN A 26 -99.47 -9.87 -62.43
C ASN A 26 -99.06 -8.59 -63.18
N ALA A 27 -98.30 -8.70 -64.28
CA ALA A 27 -98.70 -9.15 -65.61
C ALA A 27 -99.25 -7.99 -66.45
N ASP A 28 -98.36 -7.40 -67.24
CA ASP A 28 -98.69 -6.70 -68.48
C ASP A 28 -99.03 -7.74 -69.58
N THR A 29 -99.58 -7.29 -70.71
CA THR A 29 -99.94 -8.06 -71.92
C THR A 29 -101.00 -9.16 -71.76
N ILE A 30 -102.06 -9.06 -72.57
CA ILE A 30 -102.06 -9.87 -73.80
C ILE A 30 -102.15 -8.92 -75.00
N GLU A 31 -101.17 -9.05 -75.88
CA GLU A 31 -101.09 -8.38 -77.17
C GLU A 31 -101.82 -9.21 -78.24
N THR A 32 -102.53 -8.57 -79.19
CA THR A 32 -103.00 -9.16 -80.48
C THR A 32 -104.00 -10.34 -80.37
N THR A 33 -104.84 -10.63 -81.37
CA THR A 33 -104.46 -11.32 -82.62
C THR A 33 -105.68 -11.38 -83.55
N ALA A 34 -105.40 -11.58 -84.85
CA ALA A 34 -106.35 -11.92 -85.91
C ALA A 34 -107.26 -10.77 -86.44
N LYS A 35 -107.42 -10.61 -87.75
CA LYS A 35 -106.83 -11.38 -88.86
C LYS A 35 -106.78 -10.57 -90.17
N ASN A 36 -106.03 -11.14 -91.10
CA ASN A 36 -106.27 -11.27 -92.54
C ASN A 36 -107.76 -11.12 -92.96
N GLU A 37 -108.12 -10.89 -94.22
CA GLU A 37 -107.39 -10.97 -95.51
C GLU A 37 -107.58 -9.64 -96.29
N THR A 38 -106.68 -9.19 -97.18
CA THR A 38 -106.41 -9.70 -98.54
C THR A 38 -107.64 -9.66 -99.47
N THR A 39 -107.42 -9.33 -100.75
CA THR A 39 -108.35 -9.54 -101.89
C THR A 39 -109.37 -8.44 -102.23
N ILE A 40 -108.90 -7.45 -103.00
CA ILE A 40 -109.35 -7.19 -104.38
C ILE A 40 -110.87 -7.33 -104.66
N LYS A 41 -111.62 -6.21 -104.60
CA LYS A 41 -112.27 -5.58 -105.79
C LYS A 41 -113.08 -4.31 -105.51
N ASN A 42 -113.11 -3.49 -106.55
CA ASN A 42 -113.86 -2.26 -106.84
C ASN A 42 -115.25 -2.15 -106.17
N ASP A 43 -115.59 -0.96 -105.64
CA ASP A 43 -116.52 -0.02 -106.32
C ASP A 43 -116.62 1.35 -105.60
N VAL A 44 -117.20 2.35 -106.28
CA VAL A 44 -117.00 3.80 -106.03
C VAL A 44 -117.98 4.42 -105.01
N LYS A 45 -117.45 5.20 -104.04
CA LYS A 45 -118.22 6.16 -103.19
C LYS A 45 -117.45 7.48 -102.93
N THR A 46 -118.13 8.48 -102.35
CA THR A 46 -117.89 9.93 -102.57
C THR A 46 -117.30 10.71 -101.37
N SER A 47 -116.92 11.98 -101.61
CA SER A 47 -115.99 12.77 -100.77
C SER A 47 -116.46 13.17 -99.36
N LYS A 48 -117.78 13.31 -99.09
CA LYS A 48 -118.28 13.87 -97.82
C LYS A 48 -117.82 13.12 -96.57
N GLN A 49 -117.55 11.82 -96.67
CA GLN A 49 -117.27 10.97 -95.51
C GLN A 49 -115.87 11.21 -94.92
N ALA A 50 -114.90 11.65 -95.74
CA ALA A 50 -113.51 11.88 -95.32
C ALA A 50 -113.34 13.09 -94.37
N ALA A 51 -114.30 14.02 -94.32
CA ALA A 51 -114.18 15.24 -93.52
C ALA A 51 -114.26 15.02 -92.00
N SER A 52 -115.03 14.01 -91.54
CA SER A 52 -115.21 13.74 -90.11
C SER A 52 -113.99 13.06 -89.47
N GLU A 53 -113.27 12.25 -90.24
CA GLU A 53 -112.07 11.53 -89.80
C GLU A 53 -110.95 12.52 -89.42
N THR A 54 -110.79 13.60 -90.19
CA THR A 54 -109.83 14.69 -89.92
C THR A 54 -110.00 15.31 -88.52
N GLN A 55 -111.23 15.53 -88.05
CA GLN A 55 -111.46 16.25 -86.80
C GLN A 55 -111.04 15.42 -85.57
N LYS A 56 -111.24 14.09 -85.60
CA LYS A 56 -110.73 13.18 -84.56
C LYS A 56 -109.20 13.09 -84.58
N ALA A 57 -108.59 13.04 -85.77
CA ALA A 57 -107.14 13.03 -85.90
C ALA A 57 -106.48 14.28 -85.27
N ASN A 58 -107.11 15.45 -85.41
CA ASN A 58 -106.61 16.70 -84.81
C ASN A 58 -106.74 16.75 -83.28
N ALA A 59 -107.72 16.07 -82.67
CA ALA A 59 -107.82 15.97 -81.22
C ALA A 59 -106.73 15.04 -80.64
N ALA A 60 -106.52 13.87 -81.26
CA ALA A 60 -105.44 12.95 -80.89
C ALA A 60 -104.05 13.59 -81.06
N LEU A 61 -103.86 14.39 -82.11
CA LEU A 61 -102.66 15.19 -82.35
C LEU A 61 -102.32 16.13 -81.18
N ASN A 62 -103.32 16.79 -80.58
CA ASN A 62 -103.08 17.71 -79.47
C ASN A 62 -102.68 16.97 -78.18
N SER A 63 -103.31 15.82 -77.87
CA SER A 63 -102.89 14.99 -76.73
C SER A 63 -101.45 14.50 -76.93
N ALA A 64 -101.16 13.89 -78.08
CA ALA A 64 -99.82 13.42 -78.41
C ALA A 64 -98.76 14.53 -78.39
N GLN A 65 -99.14 15.80 -78.61
CA GLN A 65 -98.25 16.95 -78.52
C GLN A 65 -98.02 17.39 -77.06
N GLN A 66 -98.99 17.23 -76.15
CA GLN A 66 -98.77 17.38 -74.70
C GLN A 66 -97.94 16.23 -74.13
N ASP A 67 -98.31 14.98 -74.44
CA ASP A 67 -97.60 13.78 -74.00
C ASP A 67 -96.13 13.81 -74.42
N PHE A 68 -95.86 14.26 -75.65
CA PHE A 68 -94.50 14.51 -76.16
C PHE A 68 -93.77 15.61 -75.37
N ASN A 69 -94.42 16.73 -75.05
CA ASN A 69 -93.80 17.83 -74.30
C ASN A 69 -93.45 17.42 -72.85
N GLU A 70 -94.32 16.67 -72.18
CA GLU A 70 -94.08 16.16 -70.82
C GLU A 70 -92.98 15.09 -70.81
N THR A 71 -93.00 14.18 -71.80
CA THR A 71 -91.93 13.18 -71.99
C THR A 71 -90.60 13.85 -72.34
N GLN A 72 -90.61 14.95 -73.10
CA GLN A 72 -89.41 15.72 -73.40
C GLN A 72 -88.85 16.40 -72.14
N ALA A 73 -89.70 17.04 -71.32
CA ALA A 73 -89.27 17.63 -70.05
C ALA A 73 -88.70 16.58 -69.08
N LYS A 74 -89.29 15.37 -69.02
CA LYS A 74 -88.74 14.22 -68.28
C LYS A 74 -87.36 13.80 -68.82
N ASN A 75 -87.21 13.69 -70.14
CA ASN A 75 -85.95 13.27 -70.76
C ASN A 75 -84.83 14.32 -70.58
N ASP A 76 -85.14 15.61 -70.71
CA ASP A 76 -84.19 16.70 -70.44
C ASP A 76 -83.78 16.76 -68.95
N ALA A 77 -84.69 16.42 -68.02
CA ALA A 77 -84.36 16.28 -66.60
C ALA A 77 -83.46 15.05 -66.33
N ASP A 78 -83.78 13.88 -66.89
CA ASP A 78 -82.95 12.67 -66.81
C ASP A 78 -81.56 12.88 -67.42
N LYS A 79 -81.47 13.72 -68.46
CA LYS A 79 -80.22 14.15 -69.08
C LYS A 79 -79.40 15.08 -68.20
N ALA A 80 -80.04 15.99 -67.47
CA ALA A 80 -79.38 16.84 -66.50
C ALA A 80 -78.83 16.02 -65.31
N ASP A 81 -79.61 15.05 -64.81
CA ASP A 81 -79.16 14.06 -63.82
C ASP A 81 -77.96 13.25 -64.35
N LEU A 82 -78.04 12.73 -65.58
CA LEU A 82 -76.95 11.98 -66.21
C LEU A 82 -75.67 12.82 -66.31
N ASN A 83 -75.75 14.05 -66.82
CA ASN A 83 -74.61 14.97 -66.91
C ASN A 83 -73.99 15.29 -65.53
N LYS A 84 -74.82 15.42 -64.49
CA LYS A 84 -74.37 15.65 -63.11
C LYS A 84 -73.63 14.43 -62.56
N VAL A 85 -74.20 13.23 -62.70
CA VAL A 85 -73.57 11.99 -62.23
C VAL A 85 -72.32 11.63 -63.05
N GLU A 86 -72.28 11.98 -64.34
CA GLU A 86 -71.07 11.90 -65.17
C GLU A 86 -69.96 12.84 -64.67
N SER A 87 -70.30 14.07 -64.27
CA SER A 87 -69.34 14.98 -63.64
C SER A 87 -68.81 14.42 -62.31
N GLU A 88 -69.67 13.89 -61.44
CA GLU A 88 -69.27 13.26 -60.17
C GLU A 88 -68.38 12.02 -60.38
N LYS A 89 -68.72 11.16 -61.35
CA LYS A 89 -67.90 10.03 -61.79
C LYS A 89 -66.52 10.50 -62.26
N ASN A 90 -66.47 11.51 -63.12
CA ASN A 90 -65.21 12.00 -63.68
C ASN A 90 -64.32 12.67 -62.61
N GLN A 91 -64.94 13.33 -61.62
CA GLN A 91 -64.25 13.85 -60.44
C GLN A 91 -63.70 12.71 -59.55
N ALA A 92 -64.48 11.65 -59.30
CA ALA A 92 -64.02 10.49 -58.55
C ALA A 92 -62.89 9.74 -59.28
N ALA A 93 -62.95 9.62 -60.61
CA ALA A 93 -61.86 9.06 -61.42
C ALA A 93 -60.58 9.92 -61.35
N ALA A 94 -60.71 11.26 -61.32
CA ALA A 94 -59.59 12.15 -61.09
C ALA A 94 -59.00 12.02 -59.67
N ALA A 95 -59.85 11.83 -58.65
CA ALA A 95 -59.43 11.57 -57.28
C ALA A 95 -58.67 10.23 -57.13
N VAL A 96 -59.09 9.18 -57.85
CA VAL A 96 -58.32 7.93 -57.96
C VAL A 96 -56.94 8.17 -58.57
N LYS A 97 -56.84 8.99 -59.62
CA LYS A 97 -55.54 9.32 -60.25
C LYS A 97 -54.61 10.10 -59.31
N ASP A 98 -55.12 11.11 -58.60
CA ASP A 98 -54.36 11.85 -57.59
C ASP A 98 -53.92 10.95 -56.40
N ALA A 99 -54.81 10.08 -55.91
CA ALA A 99 -54.48 9.11 -54.86
C ALA A 99 -53.45 8.06 -55.34
N GLN A 100 -53.52 7.64 -56.61
CA GLN A 100 -52.57 6.71 -57.23
C GLN A 100 -51.19 7.37 -57.38
N GLU A 101 -51.13 8.61 -57.86
CA GLU A 101 -49.87 9.37 -57.96
C GLU A 101 -49.22 9.61 -56.59
N LYS A 102 -50.01 9.86 -55.53
CA LYS A 102 -49.54 9.98 -54.15
C LYS A 102 -49.05 8.65 -53.58
N TYR A 103 -49.77 7.55 -53.80
CA TYR A 103 -49.32 6.21 -53.41
C TYR A 103 -48.03 5.82 -54.14
N ASP A 104 -47.96 6.01 -55.46
CA ASP A 104 -46.77 5.68 -56.25
C ASP A 104 -45.57 6.56 -55.88
N HIS A 105 -45.80 7.80 -55.43
CA HIS A 105 -44.73 8.62 -54.86
C HIS A 105 -44.21 8.05 -53.54
N GLN A 106 -45.07 7.68 -52.60
CA GLN A 106 -44.60 7.08 -51.34
C GLN A 106 -44.00 5.69 -51.55
N LYS A 107 -44.48 4.95 -52.56
CA LYS A 107 -43.93 3.64 -52.93
C LYS A 107 -42.50 3.71 -53.45
N ARG A 108 -42.15 4.77 -54.19
CA ARG A 108 -40.74 5.06 -54.57
C ARG A 108 -39.84 5.37 -53.37
N ASN A 109 -40.44 5.65 -52.20
CA ASN A 109 -39.75 5.90 -50.93
C ASN A 109 -39.90 4.72 -49.94
N GLU A 110 -40.37 3.54 -50.39
CA GLU A 110 -40.65 2.41 -49.48
C GLU A 110 -39.36 1.87 -48.82
N ALA A 111 -39.38 1.71 -47.50
CA ALA A 111 -38.27 1.16 -46.76
C ALA A 111 -38.34 -0.37 -46.80
N SER A 112 -37.46 -1.01 -47.58
CA SER A 112 -37.45 -2.47 -47.69
C SER A 112 -37.20 -3.13 -46.33
N SER A 113 -37.69 -4.37 -46.17
CA SER A 113 -37.45 -5.15 -44.94
C SER A 113 -35.96 -5.26 -44.62
N ASN A 114 -35.10 -5.34 -45.63
CA ASN A 114 -33.64 -5.40 -45.46
C ASN A 114 -33.06 -4.08 -44.92
N GLN A 115 -33.59 -2.92 -45.35
CA GLN A 115 -33.16 -1.62 -44.81
C GLN A 115 -33.58 -1.43 -43.35
N ILE A 116 -34.79 -1.85 -42.98
CA ILE A 116 -35.27 -1.79 -41.59
C ILE A 116 -34.51 -2.79 -40.69
N SER A 117 -34.26 -4.02 -41.17
CA SER A 117 -33.44 -4.99 -40.44
C SER A 117 -31.98 -4.52 -40.29
N SER A 118 -31.41 -3.89 -41.32
CA SER A 118 -30.08 -3.29 -41.25
C SER A 118 -30.05 -2.12 -40.24
N ALA A 119 -31.04 -1.22 -40.27
CA ALA A 119 -31.12 -0.10 -39.32
C ALA A 119 -31.32 -0.57 -37.86
N LYS A 120 -32.01 -1.71 -37.63
CA LYS A 120 -32.07 -2.35 -36.30
C LYS A 120 -30.70 -2.92 -35.89
N GLY A 121 -29.99 -3.58 -36.81
CA GLY A 121 -28.61 -4.00 -36.58
C GLY A 121 -27.65 -2.83 -36.32
N ASP A 122 -27.83 -1.68 -36.97
CA ASP A 122 -27.07 -0.46 -36.70
C ASP A 122 -27.32 0.04 -35.26
N VAL A 123 -28.58 0.06 -34.81
CA VAL A 123 -28.98 0.45 -33.44
C VAL A 123 -28.44 -0.53 -32.39
N ASP A 124 -28.57 -1.85 -32.62
CA ASP A 124 -28.06 -2.87 -31.70
C ASP A 124 -26.53 -2.81 -31.57
N ASN A 125 -25.82 -2.62 -32.69
CA ASN A 125 -24.37 -2.42 -32.67
C ASN A 125 -23.97 -1.12 -31.97
N ALA A 126 -24.62 0.01 -32.28
CA ALA A 126 -24.32 1.30 -31.63
C ALA A 126 -24.61 1.25 -30.11
N SER A 127 -25.67 0.55 -29.70
CA SER A 127 -25.98 0.31 -28.28
C SER A 127 -24.91 -0.56 -27.60
N LYS A 128 -24.43 -1.61 -28.27
CA LYS A 128 -23.31 -2.41 -27.77
C LYS A 128 -22.01 -1.59 -27.65
N GLU A 129 -21.64 -0.83 -28.68
CA GLU A 129 -20.47 0.04 -28.64
C GLU A 129 -20.55 1.12 -27.55
N LEU A 130 -21.75 1.63 -27.27
CA LEU A 130 -22.01 2.56 -26.16
C LEU A 130 -21.75 1.89 -24.80
N ASN A 131 -22.23 0.67 -24.59
CA ASN A 131 -21.99 -0.10 -23.36
C ASN A 131 -20.49 -0.46 -23.18
N ASP A 132 -19.81 -0.80 -24.27
CA ASP A 132 -18.36 -1.04 -24.28
C ASP A 132 -17.56 0.25 -23.99
N ALA A 133 -18.04 1.43 -24.44
CA ALA A 133 -17.45 2.73 -24.13
C ALA A 133 -17.69 3.15 -22.68
N GLN A 134 -18.91 2.96 -22.15
CA GLN A 134 -19.26 3.21 -20.75
C GLN A 134 -18.38 2.39 -19.81
N SER A 135 -18.24 1.08 -20.10
CA SER A 135 -17.38 0.17 -19.32
C SER A 135 -15.91 0.61 -19.29
N LYS A 136 -15.41 1.23 -20.37
CA LYS A 136 -14.05 1.80 -20.44
C LYS A 136 -13.94 3.11 -19.67
N ALA A 137 -14.95 3.98 -19.71
CA ALA A 137 -14.99 5.22 -18.94
C ALA A 137 -15.01 4.94 -17.42
N ASP A 138 -15.84 4.00 -16.96
CA ASP A 138 -15.87 3.58 -15.55
C ASP A 138 -14.56 2.91 -15.11
N SER A 139 -13.92 2.14 -16.00
CA SER A 139 -12.60 1.55 -15.74
C SER A 139 -11.50 2.61 -15.62
N ALA A 140 -11.48 3.61 -16.51
CA ALA A 140 -10.53 4.73 -16.45
C ALA A 140 -10.74 5.61 -15.20
N LYS A 141 -12.00 5.81 -14.81
CA LYS A 141 -12.39 6.52 -13.58
C LYS A 141 -11.93 5.79 -12.32
N LYS A 142 -11.99 4.44 -12.32
CA LYS A 142 -11.39 3.64 -11.24
C LYS A 142 -9.86 3.77 -11.24
N ASP A 143 -9.20 3.67 -12.39
CA ASP A 143 -7.73 3.79 -12.46
C ASP A 143 -7.24 5.16 -11.96
N GLN A 144 -7.94 6.25 -12.31
CA GLN A 144 -7.67 7.59 -11.77
C GLN A 144 -7.73 7.61 -10.23
N ALA A 145 -8.78 7.04 -9.63
CA ALA A 145 -8.92 6.96 -8.18
C ALA A 145 -7.82 6.08 -7.54
N ASP A 146 -7.44 4.97 -8.18
CA ASP A 146 -6.33 4.13 -7.73
C ASP A 146 -4.98 4.90 -7.80
N LYS A 147 -4.75 5.74 -8.82
CA LYS A 147 -3.54 6.58 -8.93
C LYS A 147 -3.53 7.72 -7.92
N GLU A 148 -4.66 8.37 -7.66
CA GLU A 148 -4.77 9.47 -6.67
C GLU A 148 -4.42 8.94 -5.28
N ASN A 149 -4.94 7.77 -4.90
CA ASN A 149 -4.56 7.04 -3.68
C ASN A 149 -3.06 6.66 -3.64
N ALA A 150 -2.49 6.20 -4.77
CA ALA A 150 -1.07 5.85 -4.84
C ALA A 150 -0.15 7.07 -4.67
N LYS A 151 -0.54 8.24 -5.22
CA LYS A 151 0.16 9.51 -5.02
C LYS A 151 0.07 10.00 -3.57
N ASP A 152 -1.08 9.87 -2.91
CA ASP A 152 -1.23 10.21 -1.49
C ASP A 152 -0.45 9.27 -0.55
N GLN A 153 -0.26 8.01 -0.94
CA GLN A 153 0.64 7.08 -0.23
C GLN A 153 2.11 7.46 -0.45
N ALA A 154 2.51 7.79 -1.68
CA ALA A 154 3.88 8.23 -1.98
C ALA A 154 4.26 9.52 -1.24
N GLN A 155 3.31 10.46 -1.07
CA GLN A 155 3.51 11.67 -0.26
C GLN A 155 3.84 11.33 1.20
N LYS A 156 3.03 10.47 1.84
CA LYS A 156 3.26 10.03 3.23
C LYS A 156 4.62 9.36 3.41
N GLU A 157 5.06 8.55 2.45
CA GLU A 157 6.39 7.92 2.49
C GLU A 157 7.53 8.93 2.33
N GLN A 158 7.36 9.95 1.48
CA GLN A 158 8.31 11.07 1.38
C GLN A 158 8.37 11.89 2.68
N ASP A 159 7.23 12.13 3.34
CA ASP A 159 7.18 12.91 4.58
C ASP A 159 7.79 12.15 5.76
N GLN A 160 7.56 10.84 5.84
CA GLN A 160 8.26 9.98 6.80
C GLN A 160 9.77 9.92 6.51
N ALA A 161 10.19 9.78 5.25
CA ALA A 161 11.60 9.80 4.87
C ALA A 161 12.27 11.13 5.25
N LYS A 162 11.57 12.26 5.12
CA LYS A 162 12.04 13.56 5.58
C LYS A 162 12.20 13.62 7.10
N SER A 163 11.21 13.15 7.86
CA SER A 163 11.28 13.07 9.33
C SER A 163 12.44 12.20 9.79
N ASP A 164 12.65 11.04 9.16
CA ASP A 164 13.78 10.14 9.42
C ASP A 164 15.13 10.80 9.13
N LYS A 165 15.25 11.56 8.04
CA LYS A 165 16.47 12.29 7.66
C LYS A 165 16.77 13.45 8.61
N ASP A 166 15.76 14.19 9.04
CA ASP A 166 15.93 15.29 9.99
C ASP A 166 16.22 14.77 11.42
N LYS A 167 15.71 13.59 11.79
CA LYS A 167 16.16 12.88 13.00
C LYS A 167 17.60 12.39 12.89
N ALA A 168 18.01 11.82 11.75
CA ALA A 168 19.39 11.37 11.54
C ALA A 168 20.40 12.53 11.56
N GLN A 169 19.97 13.75 11.18
CA GLN A 169 20.75 14.97 11.36
C GLN A 169 20.98 15.26 12.86
N ALA A 170 19.91 15.29 13.66
CA ALA A 170 20.02 15.54 15.10
C ALA A 170 20.85 14.46 15.84
N ASP A 171 20.72 13.18 15.44
CA ASP A 171 21.58 12.09 15.93
C ASP A 171 23.08 12.38 15.65
N ALA A 172 23.42 12.91 14.46
CA ALA A 172 24.79 13.23 14.06
C ALA A 172 25.33 14.50 14.74
N ASP A 173 24.50 15.54 14.86
CA ASP A 173 24.86 16.79 15.55
C ASP A 173 25.14 16.54 17.04
N GLN A 174 24.33 15.69 17.69
CA GLN A 174 24.57 15.25 19.08
C GLN A 174 25.83 14.39 19.20
N ALA A 175 26.13 13.52 18.22
CA ALA A 175 27.36 12.73 18.22
C ALA A 175 28.62 13.61 18.05
N GLN A 176 28.53 14.70 17.28
CA GLN A 176 29.58 15.71 17.14
C GLN A 176 29.82 16.42 18.47
N ALA A 177 28.76 16.93 19.12
CA ALA A 177 28.86 17.56 20.44
C ALA A 177 29.46 16.62 21.51
N ASN A 178 29.10 15.32 21.48
CA ASN A 178 29.65 14.31 22.40
C ASN A 178 31.16 14.09 22.17
N LYS A 179 31.61 14.10 20.91
CA LYS A 179 33.03 14.02 20.55
C LYS A 179 33.79 15.25 21.04
N ASP A 180 33.26 16.45 20.80
CA ASP A 180 33.94 17.70 21.16
C ASP A 180 34.07 17.86 22.69
N GLN A 181 33.07 17.41 23.45
CA GLN A 181 33.15 17.32 24.91
C GLN A 181 34.19 16.28 25.36
N ALA A 182 34.25 15.09 24.74
CA ALA A 182 35.26 14.08 25.06
C ALA A 182 36.68 14.55 24.73
N GLN A 183 36.86 15.31 23.63
CA GLN A 183 38.14 15.91 23.26
C GLN A 183 38.57 16.94 24.31
N LYS A 184 37.66 17.82 24.74
CA LYS A 184 37.89 18.80 25.80
C LYS A 184 38.24 18.16 27.15
N GLU A 185 37.59 17.04 27.51
CA GLU A 185 37.93 16.23 28.69
C GLU A 185 39.34 15.62 28.58
N ASN A 186 39.75 15.18 27.39
CA ASN A 186 41.10 14.67 27.15
C ASN A 186 42.15 15.80 27.24
N ASP A 187 41.92 16.92 26.56
CA ASP A 187 42.89 18.03 26.48
C ASP A 187 43.17 18.68 27.84
N ALA A 188 42.17 18.68 28.75
CA ALA A 188 42.32 19.16 30.12
C ALA A 188 43.27 18.29 30.99
N LEU A 189 43.52 17.03 30.64
CA LEU A 189 44.46 16.17 31.37
C LEU A 189 45.92 16.51 31.01
N ASN A 190 46.53 17.39 31.82
CA ASN A 190 47.92 17.82 31.70
C ASN A 190 48.76 17.40 32.93
N LYS A 191 49.78 16.56 32.70
CA LYS A 191 50.67 16.02 33.76
C LYS A 191 51.61 17.07 34.35
N GLY A 192 51.90 18.16 33.63
CA GLY A 192 52.72 19.27 34.13
C GLY A 192 52.00 20.03 35.23
N GLN A 193 50.84 20.61 34.91
CA GLN A 193 50.04 21.42 35.83
C GLN A 193 49.62 20.69 37.12
N LEU A 194 49.46 19.36 37.06
CA LEU A 194 49.24 18.52 38.25
C LEU A 194 50.49 18.41 39.13
N ASN A 195 51.68 18.28 38.55
CA ASN A 195 52.94 18.28 39.31
C ASN A 195 53.24 19.66 39.90
N ASP A 196 53.09 20.73 39.11
CA ASP A 196 53.30 22.11 39.57
C ASP A 196 52.48 22.39 40.84
N LYS A 197 51.18 22.05 40.79
CA LYS A 197 50.24 22.23 41.89
C LYS A 197 50.45 21.28 43.08
N LYS A 198 50.95 20.07 42.83
CA LYS A 198 51.42 19.15 43.88
C LYS A 198 52.60 19.76 44.64
N ASP A 199 53.52 20.41 43.94
CA ASP A 199 54.73 20.94 44.56
C ASP A 199 54.44 22.28 45.29
N GLU A 200 53.49 23.10 44.80
CA GLU A 200 52.88 24.20 45.56
C GLU A 200 52.27 23.70 46.90
N LEU A 201 51.41 22.68 46.87
CA LEU A 201 50.79 22.12 48.07
C LEU A 201 51.80 21.53 49.06
N ASN A 202 52.89 20.92 48.59
CA ASN A 202 53.96 20.45 49.47
C ASN A 202 54.72 21.60 50.15
N ALA A 203 54.94 22.72 49.44
CA ALA A 203 55.53 23.92 50.02
C ALA A 203 54.60 24.56 51.07
N GLU A 204 53.30 24.66 50.78
CA GLU A 204 52.30 25.20 51.72
C GLU A 204 52.17 24.34 52.99
N ILE A 205 52.05 23.02 52.85
CA ILE A 205 51.98 22.09 54.00
C ILE A 205 53.26 22.19 54.87
N SER A 206 54.43 22.40 54.26
CA SER A 206 55.68 22.59 55.00
C SER A 206 55.68 23.91 55.76
N ALA A 207 55.31 25.02 55.11
CA ALA A 207 55.22 26.34 55.75
C ALA A 207 54.22 26.36 56.92
N ARG A 208 53.06 25.72 56.76
CA ARG A 208 52.05 25.61 57.83
C ARG A 208 52.49 24.70 58.98
N LYS A 209 53.35 23.69 58.76
CA LYS A 209 53.96 22.89 59.83
C LYS A 209 55.02 23.65 60.62
N ASP A 210 55.76 24.56 59.97
CA ASP A 210 56.61 25.53 60.68
C ASP A 210 55.77 26.52 61.52
N GLU A 211 54.60 26.95 61.04
CA GLU A 211 53.65 27.75 61.82
C GLU A 211 53.06 26.96 63.00
N GLN A 212 52.68 25.70 62.80
CA GLN A 212 52.23 24.80 63.87
C GLN A 212 53.29 24.70 64.99
N THR A 213 54.56 24.49 64.62
CA THR A 213 55.67 24.37 65.57
C THR A 213 55.88 25.67 66.37
N LYS A 214 55.70 26.84 65.73
CA LYS A 214 55.75 28.16 66.39
C LYS A 214 54.55 28.37 67.32
N ALA A 215 53.35 27.94 66.91
CA ALA A 215 52.13 28.00 67.71
C ALA A 215 52.17 27.05 68.93
N GLU A 216 52.74 25.85 68.79
CA GLU A 216 52.99 24.92 69.90
C GLU A 216 54.00 25.52 70.89
N THR A 217 55.10 26.09 70.38
CA THR A 217 56.08 26.83 71.22
C THR A 217 55.45 28.05 71.93
N ALA A 218 54.45 28.70 71.33
CA ALA A 218 53.73 29.82 71.93
C ALA A 218 52.71 29.34 72.99
N LEU A 219 52.02 28.22 72.73
CA LEU A 219 51.13 27.56 73.67
C LEU A 219 51.87 27.06 74.92
N ASP A 220 53.06 26.46 74.76
CA ASP A 220 53.89 26.04 75.89
C ASP A 220 54.34 27.23 76.75
N LYS A 221 54.70 28.35 76.13
CA LYS A 221 55.02 29.60 76.85
C LYS A 221 53.80 30.20 77.54
N ALA A 222 52.61 30.12 76.94
CA ALA A 222 51.35 30.55 77.57
C ALA A 222 50.99 29.65 78.77
N ASN A 223 51.15 28.33 78.63
CA ASN A 223 50.97 27.35 79.71
C ASN A 223 51.97 27.57 80.84
N GLN A 224 53.25 27.83 80.53
CA GLN A 224 54.26 28.14 81.53
C GLN A 224 53.95 29.44 82.27
N ALA A 225 53.60 30.52 81.56
CA ALA A 225 53.18 31.78 82.18
C ALA A 225 51.89 31.64 83.01
N LYS A 226 50.97 30.75 82.61
CA LYS A 226 49.79 30.40 83.42
C LYS A 226 50.19 29.63 84.67
N ASN A 227 51.10 28.65 84.59
CA ASN A 227 51.59 27.90 85.74
C ASN A 227 52.33 28.80 86.75
N ASP A 228 53.12 29.78 86.27
CA ASP A 228 53.77 30.77 87.12
C ASP A 228 52.74 31.72 87.78
N ALA A 229 51.65 32.07 87.07
CA ALA A 229 50.56 32.85 87.64
C ALA A 229 49.72 32.05 88.65
N ASP A 230 49.44 30.76 88.38
CA ASP A 230 48.78 29.86 89.33
C ASP A 230 49.65 29.63 90.56
N LYS A 231 50.99 29.55 90.42
CA LYS A 231 51.92 29.52 91.56
C LYS A 231 51.89 30.82 92.37
N GLN A 232 51.92 32.00 91.74
CA GLN A 232 51.73 33.28 92.44
C GLN A 232 50.36 33.35 93.16
N LYS A 233 49.33 32.69 92.61
CA LYS A 233 48.02 32.55 93.23
C LYS A 233 48.04 31.53 94.36
N GLU A 234 48.79 30.43 94.30
CA GLU A 234 49.00 29.50 95.42
C GLU A 234 49.77 30.17 96.57
N ASP A 235 50.81 30.95 96.27
CA ASP A 235 51.53 31.78 97.24
C ASP A 235 50.57 32.82 97.87
N ALA A 236 49.75 33.52 97.07
CA ALA A 236 48.74 34.45 97.58
C ALA A 236 47.57 33.75 98.32
N VAL A 237 47.25 32.50 97.98
CA VAL A 237 46.33 31.65 98.76
C VAL A 237 47.00 31.29 100.09
N SER A 238 48.30 31.04 100.13
CA SER A 238 49.05 30.74 101.36
C SER A 238 49.17 31.97 102.26
N GLU A 239 49.47 33.15 101.70
CA GLU A 239 49.42 34.42 102.42
C GLU A 239 48.01 34.72 102.93
N ASN A 240 46.97 34.60 102.08
CA ASN A 240 45.60 34.84 102.52
C ASN A 240 45.12 33.77 103.51
N LYS A 241 45.57 32.51 103.42
CA LYS A 241 45.30 31.47 104.41
C LYS A 241 46.04 31.72 105.73
N THR A 242 47.20 32.37 105.70
CA THR A 242 47.97 32.78 106.89
C THR A 242 47.38 34.03 107.52
N ALA A 243 46.95 35.02 106.73
CA ALA A 243 46.21 36.19 107.19
C ALA A 243 44.80 35.82 107.67
N GLN A 244 44.14 34.85 107.05
CA GLN A 244 42.91 34.21 107.52
C GLN A 244 43.18 33.36 108.76
N GLY A 245 44.37 32.76 108.92
CA GLY A 245 44.80 32.06 110.13
C GLY A 245 44.97 33.03 111.30
N ASN A 246 45.71 34.11 111.10
CA ASN A 246 45.87 35.19 112.08
C ASN A 246 44.55 35.92 112.36
N LEU A 247 43.68 36.07 111.36
CA LEU A 247 42.29 36.50 111.57
C LEU A 247 41.55 35.45 112.38
N ASN A 248 41.64 34.16 112.07
CA ASN A 248 40.97 33.09 112.81
C ASN A 248 41.49 32.99 114.25
N ASP A 249 42.73 33.34 114.55
CA ASP A 249 43.30 33.36 115.90
C ASP A 249 42.90 34.61 116.68
N ALA A 250 42.86 35.78 116.03
CA ALA A 250 42.31 37.00 116.64
C ALA A 250 40.78 36.93 116.77
N GLN A 251 40.10 36.27 115.82
CA GLN A 251 38.69 35.90 115.82
C GLN A 251 38.45 34.73 116.78
N GLN A 252 39.41 33.86 117.11
CA GLN A 252 39.28 32.88 118.20
C GLN A 252 39.57 33.48 119.57
N LYS A 253 40.42 34.50 119.69
CA LYS A 253 40.60 35.25 120.96
C LYS A 253 39.40 36.14 121.22
N TYR A 254 38.90 36.81 120.17
CA TYR A 254 37.59 37.45 120.18
C TYR A 254 36.50 36.44 120.44
N ASP A 255 36.39 35.32 119.72
CA ASP A 255 35.44 34.22 119.96
C ASP A 255 35.88 33.30 121.11
N ALA A 256 36.75 33.75 122.01
CA ALA A 256 37.01 33.13 123.31
C ALA A 256 36.60 34.09 124.42
N ALA A 257 36.87 35.39 124.30
CA ALA A 257 36.24 36.41 125.16
C ALA A 257 34.73 36.55 124.85
N LYS A 258 34.35 36.40 123.58
CA LYS A 258 32.99 36.32 123.05
C LYS A 258 32.42 34.93 123.21
N LYS A 259 33.18 33.82 123.15
CA LYS A 259 32.62 32.53 123.63
C LYS A 259 32.54 32.46 125.15
N ASP A 260 33.25 33.28 125.91
CA ASP A 260 33.02 33.37 127.36
C ASP A 260 31.79 34.23 127.67
N PHE A 261 31.63 35.37 126.98
CA PHE A 261 30.42 36.19 127.04
C PHE A 261 29.20 35.48 126.47
N ASP A 262 29.33 34.90 125.28
CA ASP A 262 28.35 34.03 124.65
C ASP A 262 28.27 32.67 125.33
N ALA A 263 29.18 32.14 126.17
CA ALA A 263 28.90 30.87 126.89
C ALA A 263 28.10 31.12 128.14
N ALA A 264 28.30 32.25 128.81
CA ALA A 264 27.32 32.71 129.79
C ALA A 264 26.02 33.15 129.08
N GLY A 265 26.14 33.71 127.87
CA GLY A 265 25.07 34.07 126.95
C GLY A 265 24.39 32.91 126.22
N GLN A 266 24.98 31.70 126.18
CA GLN A 266 24.57 30.43 125.53
C GLN A 266 24.23 29.39 126.59
N ASN A 267 24.72 29.49 127.82
CA ASN A 267 23.97 28.93 128.94
C ASN A 267 22.56 29.55 128.91
N GLN A 268 22.44 30.85 128.60
CA GLN A 268 21.18 31.54 128.31
C GLN A 268 20.59 31.18 126.92
N GLN A 269 21.35 31.25 125.82
CA GLN A 269 20.86 31.06 124.45
C GLN A 269 20.69 29.60 124.02
N ASP A 270 21.31 28.62 124.67
CA ASP A 270 21.10 27.18 124.43
C ASP A 270 19.95 26.66 125.29
N ALA A 271 19.75 27.21 126.49
CA ALA A 271 18.50 27.00 127.21
C ALA A 271 17.30 27.63 126.46
N GLN A 272 17.52 28.78 125.80
CA GLN A 272 16.57 29.36 124.84
C GLN A 272 16.43 28.48 123.58
N SER A 273 17.55 28.08 122.96
CA SER A 273 17.56 27.33 121.69
C SER A 273 17.14 25.87 121.85
N LYS A 274 17.23 25.26 123.03
CA LYS A 274 16.58 23.97 123.32
C LYS A 274 15.06 24.13 123.28
N ALA A 275 14.52 25.20 123.88
CA ALA A 275 13.09 25.50 123.82
C ALA A 275 12.65 25.81 122.37
N ASP A 276 13.41 26.62 121.65
CA ASP A 276 13.10 27.00 120.27
C ASP A 276 13.31 25.85 119.26
N SER A 277 14.30 24.96 119.46
CA SER A 277 14.52 23.79 118.60
C SER A 277 13.44 22.73 118.80
N ALA A 278 13.02 22.48 120.05
CA ALA A 278 11.86 21.62 120.32
C ALA A 278 10.55 22.24 119.79
N SER A 279 10.46 23.58 119.77
CA SER A 279 9.38 24.33 119.10
C SER A 279 9.41 24.18 117.57
N GLN A 280 10.58 24.07 116.94
CA GLN A 280 10.70 23.90 115.49
C GLN A 280 10.45 22.46 115.03
N ALA A 281 10.99 21.45 115.74
CA ALA A 281 10.74 20.04 115.43
C ALA A 281 9.24 19.68 115.46
N TYR A 282 8.47 20.35 116.32
CA TYR A 282 7.01 20.28 116.35
C TYR A 282 6.35 20.86 115.09
N LYS A 283 6.84 21.99 114.54
CA LYS A 283 6.29 22.59 113.30
C LYS A 283 6.58 21.74 112.06
N ASP A 284 7.78 21.18 111.94
CA ASP A 284 8.17 20.44 110.74
C ASP A 284 7.37 19.11 110.61
N ALA A 285 7.01 18.50 111.74
CA ALA A 285 6.09 17.36 111.79
C ALA A 285 4.66 17.75 111.37
N LEU A 286 4.22 18.98 111.71
CA LEU A 286 2.91 19.54 111.40
C LEU A 286 2.77 19.87 109.90
N ALA A 287 3.75 20.57 109.31
CA ALA A 287 3.74 20.97 107.89
C ALA A 287 3.64 19.77 106.94
N LYS A 288 4.15 18.59 107.34
CA LYS A 288 4.05 17.35 106.56
C LYS A 288 2.69 16.64 106.69
N LEU A 289 1.93 16.93 107.75
CA LEU A 289 0.51 16.55 107.86
C LEU A 289 -0.36 17.49 107.00
N GLU A 290 -0.07 18.79 107.05
CA GLU A 290 -0.77 19.84 106.27
C GLU A 290 -0.64 19.69 104.74
N GLY A 291 0.39 19.00 104.25
CA GLY A 291 0.53 18.69 102.81
C GLY A 291 -0.41 17.60 102.28
N LEU A 292 -0.89 16.70 103.15
CA LEU A 292 -1.75 15.56 102.81
C LEU A 292 -3.23 16.00 102.72
N THR A 293 -3.56 16.75 101.66
CA THR A 293 -4.91 17.27 101.42
C THR A 293 -5.53 16.76 100.12
N THR A 294 -6.86 16.67 100.14
CA THR A 294 -7.72 16.36 99.00
C THR A 294 -7.46 17.28 97.80
N GLU A 295 -7.07 18.53 98.03
CA GLU A 295 -6.81 19.53 96.98
C GLU A 295 -5.51 19.25 96.22
N ASN A 296 -4.41 19.00 96.92
CA ASN A 296 -3.11 18.71 96.30
C ASN A 296 -3.15 17.40 95.48
N LEU A 297 -3.77 16.35 96.02
CA LEU A 297 -3.93 15.08 95.31
C LEU A 297 -4.85 15.23 94.07
N ASN A 298 -5.92 16.03 94.15
CA ASN A 298 -6.74 16.33 92.98
C ASN A 298 -5.98 17.11 91.89
N LYS A 299 -5.08 18.02 92.28
CA LYS A 299 -4.27 18.81 91.34
C LYS A 299 -3.34 17.93 90.48
N GLU A 300 -2.68 16.93 91.07
CA GLU A 300 -1.89 15.96 90.31
C GLU A 300 -2.76 14.94 89.55
N LEU A 301 -3.90 14.54 90.12
CA LEU A 301 -4.87 13.67 89.42
C LEU A 301 -5.46 14.35 88.17
N VAL A 302 -5.64 15.68 88.17
CA VAL A 302 -6.06 16.45 86.98
C VAL A 302 -4.98 16.41 85.88
N LYS A 303 -3.69 16.58 86.23
CA LYS A 303 -2.59 16.41 85.26
C LYS A 303 -2.57 14.99 84.68
N ALA A 304 -2.69 13.97 85.53
CA ALA A 304 -2.71 12.57 85.12
C ALA A 304 -3.96 12.18 84.28
N LYS A 305 -5.05 12.96 84.35
CA LYS A 305 -6.20 12.84 83.43
C LYS A 305 -5.87 13.43 82.05
N ALA A 306 -5.30 14.63 82.00
CA ALA A 306 -4.88 15.26 80.75
C ALA A 306 -3.81 14.45 79.99
N GLU A 307 -2.83 13.89 80.71
CA GLU A 307 -1.83 12.96 80.15
C GLU A 307 -2.48 11.69 79.56
N LEU A 308 -3.51 11.14 80.20
CA LEU A 308 -4.24 9.96 79.75
C LEU A 308 -5.08 10.24 78.49
N GLU A 309 -5.82 11.35 78.46
CA GLU A 309 -6.59 11.77 77.29
C GLU A 309 -5.69 12.08 76.07
N SER A 310 -4.52 12.67 76.32
CA SER A 310 -3.50 12.90 75.29
C SER A 310 -2.96 11.58 74.73
N ALA A 311 -2.60 10.63 75.59
CA ALA A 311 -2.11 9.31 75.17
C ALA A 311 -3.17 8.48 74.43
N GLN A 312 -4.46 8.64 74.76
CA GLN A 312 -5.54 7.93 74.06
C GLN A 312 -5.75 8.46 72.64
N LYS A 313 -5.76 9.79 72.43
CA LYS A 313 -5.87 10.39 71.08
C LYS A 313 -4.67 10.02 70.18
N ASP A 314 -3.48 9.92 70.76
CA ASP A 314 -2.24 9.48 70.10
C ASP A 314 -2.34 8.01 69.61
N TYR A 315 -2.90 7.13 70.45
CA TYR A 315 -3.19 5.74 70.10
C TYR A 315 -4.29 5.62 69.01
N GLU A 316 -5.40 6.33 69.14
CA GLU A 316 -6.51 6.29 68.18
C GLU A 316 -6.08 6.77 66.78
N LYS A 317 -5.25 7.83 66.71
CA LYS A 317 -4.64 8.31 65.46
C LYS A 317 -3.71 7.27 64.83
N THR A 318 -2.75 6.74 65.60
CA THR A 318 -1.78 5.75 65.09
C THR A 318 -2.44 4.43 64.67
N LEU A 319 -3.54 4.03 65.33
CA LEU A 319 -4.36 2.88 64.92
C LEU A 319 -5.07 3.10 63.59
N SER A 320 -5.51 4.33 63.31
CA SER A 320 -6.12 4.69 62.02
C SER A 320 -5.08 4.64 60.88
N GLU A 321 -3.92 5.26 61.07
CA GLU A 321 -2.78 5.23 60.13
C GLU A 321 -2.36 3.78 59.80
N TYR A 322 -2.27 2.91 60.81
CA TYR A 322 -1.94 1.50 60.63
C TYR A 322 -2.99 0.75 59.78
N LYS A 323 -4.29 0.95 60.03
CA LYS A 323 -5.37 0.27 59.29
C LYS A 323 -5.37 0.61 57.79
N THR A 324 -5.07 1.85 57.43
CA THR A 324 -4.92 2.24 56.01
C THR A 324 -3.75 1.49 55.36
N LEU A 325 -2.60 1.45 56.02
CA LEU A 325 -1.40 0.77 55.51
C LEU A 325 -1.55 -0.76 55.38
N VAL A 326 -2.39 -1.40 56.19
CA VAL A 326 -2.76 -2.83 56.01
C VAL A 326 -3.41 -3.04 54.64
N SER A 327 -4.35 -2.17 54.25
CA SER A 327 -5.05 -2.25 52.96
C SER A 327 -4.12 -1.97 51.78
N GLU A 328 -3.32 -0.90 51.88
CA GLU A 328 -2.33 -0.55 50.84
C GLU A 328 -1.30 -1.66 50.63
N LYS A 329 -0.82 -2.30 51.70
CA LYS A 329 0.08 -3.45 51.64
C LYS A 329 -0.55 -4.60 50.85
N GLY A 330 -1.80 -4.98 51.15
CA GLY A 330 -2.50 -6.05 50.43
C GLY A 330 -2.64 -5.77 48.93
N GLN A 331 -2.94 -4.53 48.55
CA GLN A 331 -3.01 -4.12 47.14
C GLN A 331 -1.64 -4.14 46.46
N ALA A 332 -0.57 -3.71 47.14
CA ALA A 332 0.79 -3.73 46.60
C ALA A 332 1.32 -5.17 46.42
N ASP A 333 1.04 -6.06 47.36
CA ASP A 333 1.39 -7.48 47.28
C ASP A 333 0.68 -8.19 46.09
N SER A 334 -0.61 -7.88 45.85
CA SER A 334 -1.35 -8.42 44.69
C SER A 334 -0.77 -7.91 43.36
N LYS A 335 -0.57 -6.59 43.24
CA LYS A 335 -0.02 -5.98 42.02
C LYS A 335 1.37 -6.50 41.67
N ALA A 336 2.24 -6.73 42.66
CA ALA A 336 3.55 -7.33 42.43
C ALA A 336 3.45 -8.78 41.90
N LYS A 337 2.49 -9.57 42.41
CA LYS A 337 2.22 -10.94 41.94
C LYS A 337 1.65 -10.97 40.52
N GLU A 338 0.69 -10.09 40.21
CA GLU A 338 0.09 -9.94 38.88
C GLU A 338 1.11 -9.46 37.83
N ALA A 339 1.93 -8.46 38.17
CA ALA A 339 2.99 -7.96 37.30
C ALA A 339 4.05 -9.05 37.04
N LYS A 340 4.40 -9.86 38.04
CA LYS A 340 5.29 -11.01 37.84
C LYS A 340 4.72 -12.00 36.82
N GLN A 341 3.45 -12.39 36.96
CA GLN A 341 2.81 -13.34 36.02
C GLN A 341 2.80 -12.82 34.58
N LYS A 342 2.61 -11.51 34.38
CA LYS A 342 2.75 -10.87 33.06
C LYS A 342 4.19 -10.90 32.54
N ALA A 343 5.17 -10.61 33.39
CA ALA A 343 6.59 -10.62 33.03
C ALA A 343 7.10 -12.03 32.67
N ASP A 344 6.71 -13.05 33.44
CA ASP A 344 7.02 -14.46 33.16
C ASP A 344 6.37 -14.92 31.82
N ALA A 345 5.12 -14.52 31.56
CA ALA A 345 4.42 -14.86 30.31
C ALA A 345 4.99 -14.13 29.08
N ALA A 346 5.31 -12.85 29.18
CA ALA A 346 5.92 -12.07 28.11
C ALA A 346 7.31 -12.59 27.75
N LYS A 347 8.10 -13.02 28.75
CA LYS A 347 9.38 -13.70 28.54
C LYS A 347 9.21 -15.01 27.75
N ALA A 348 8.27 -15.87 28.15
CA ALA A 348 8.02 -17.13 27.44
C ALA A 348 7.53 -16.93 25.99
N ALA A 349 6.75 -15.87 25.74
CA ALA A 349 6.34 -15.48 24.39
C ALA A 349 7.53 -15.02 23.54
N PHE A 350 8.42 -14.19 24.10
CA PHE A 350 9.66 -13.74 23.46
C PHE A 350 10.58 -14.93 23.10
N GLU A 351 10.83 -15.84 24.03
CA GLU A 351 11.68 -17.03 23.80
C GLU A 351 11.13 -17.91 22.67
N LYS A 352 9.80 -18.10 22.60
CA LYS A 352 9.13 -18.82 21.50
C LYS A 352 9.29 -18.12 20.15
N ILE A 353 9.13 -16.80 20.10
CA ILE A 353 9.26 -16.01 18.86
C ILE A 353 10.73 -15.94 18.40
N GLN A 354 11.68 -15.94 19.33
CA GLN A 354 13.12 -16.04 19.03
C GLN A 354 13.45 -17.37 18.34
N ALA A 355 12.85 -18.49 18.79
CA ALA A 355 12.98 -19.78 18.12
C ALA A 355 12.35 -19.80 16.72
N GLU A 356 11.18 -19.16 16.53
CA GLU A 356 10.55 -18.99 15.21
C GLU A 356 11.48 -18.21 14.25
N TYR A 357 12.06 -17.11 14.72
CA TYR A 357 13.02 -16.30 13.94
C TYR A 357 14.25 -17.11 13.52
N VAL A 358 14.88 -17.87 14.43
CA VAL A 358 16.04 -18.72 14.11
C VAL A 358 15.69 -19.79 13.07
N ALA A 359 14.50 -20.40 13.17
CA ALA A 359 14.03 -21.36 12.17
C ALA A 359 13.80 -20.72 10.79
N LYS A 360 13.17 -19.54 10.74
CA LYS A 360 12.99 -18.78 9.48
C LYS A 360 14.32 -18.32 8.89
N ARG A 361 15.29 -17.95 9.72
CA ARG A 361 16.63 -17.55 9.26
C ARG A 361 17.33 -18.71 8.55
N LYS A 362 17.36 -19.89 9.17
CA LYS A 362 17.92 -21.11 8.58
C LYS A 362 17.24 -21.50 7.26
N ALA A 363 15.92 -21.30 7.15
CA ALA A 363 15.17 -21.53 5.91
C ALA A 363 15.54 -20.55 4.79
N TYR A 364 15.75 -19.27 5.11
CA TYR A 364 16.23 -18.27 4.16
C TYR A 364 17.66 -18.57 3.68
N ASP A 365 18.59 -18.83 4.60
CA ASP A 365 19.99 -19.11 4.25
C ASP A 365 20.10 -20.36 3.34
N ALA A 366 19.25 -21.39 3.56
CA ALA A 366 19.17 -22.55 2.68
C ALA A 366 18.62 -22.23 1.27
N ALA A 367 17.56 -21.42 1.18
CA ALA A 367 16.97 -21.02 -0.11
C ALA A 367 17.91 -20.11 -0.94
N VAL A 368 18.80 -19.36 -0.28
CA VAL A 368 19.85 -18.58 -0.95
C VAL A 368 20.91 -19.49 -1.59
N GLU A 369 21.32 -20.56 -0.92
CA GLU A 369 22.30 -21.50 -1.49
C GLU A 369 21.70 -22.35 -2.64
N GLU A 370 20.42 -22.73 -2.54
CA GLU A 370 19.65 -23.37 -3.63
C GLU A 370 19.57 -22.47 -4.88
N LYS A 371 19.29 -21.17 -4.70
CA LYS A 371 19.33 -20.16 -5.77
C LYS A 371 20.72 -20.04 -6.42
N LYS A 372 21.80 -20.16 -5.63
CA LYS A 372 23.19 -20.12 -6.11
C LYS A 372 23.55 -21.38 -6.91
N GLN A 373 23.09 -22.56 -6.49
CA GLN A 373 23.25 -23.81 -7.24
C GLN A 373 22.54 -23.75 -8.60
N ALA A 374 21.28 -23.30 -8.64
CA ALA A 374 20.53 -23.12 -9.88
C ALA A 374 21.17 -22.10 -10.83
N GLN A 375 21.77 -21.01 -10.30
CA GLN A 375 22.52 -20.03 -11.10
C GLN A 375 23.77 -20.67 -11.72
N ASN A 376 24.57 -21.40 -10.93
CA ASN A 376 25.77 -22.08 -11.43
C ASN A 376 25.45 -23.12 -12.53
N GLN A 377 24.31 -23.82 -12.41
CA GLN A 377 23.84 -24.78 -13.43
C GLN A 377 23.42 -24.07 -14.73
N LEU A 378 22.71 -22.95 -14.64
CA LEU A 378 22.38 -22.15 -15.83
C LEU A 378 23.64 -21.56 -16.49
N ASP A 379 24.60 -21.10 -15.70
CA ASP A 379 25.85 -20.50 -16.19
C ASP A 379 26.80 -21.55 -16.79
N SER A 380 26.69 -22.83 -16.43
CA SER A 380 27.43 -23.91 -17.11
C SER A 380 26.85 -24.25 -18.49
N LEU A 381 25.52 -24.23 -18.63
CA LEU A 381 24.82 -24.47 -19.90
C LEU A 381 25.01 -23.32 -20.90
N ASN A 382 24.98 -22.06 -20.44
CA ASN A 382 25.20 -20.88 -21.30
C ASN A 382 26.61 -20.79 -21.90
N LYS A 383 27.60 -21.55 -21.40
CA LYS A 383 28.99 -21.56 -21.92
C LYS A 383 29.15 -22.39 -23.21
N GLY A 384 28.10 -23.02 -23.73
CA GLY A 384 28.16 -23.93 -24.88
C GLY A 384 27.84 -23.34 -26.26
N THR A 385 27.32 -22.11 -26.35
CA THR A 385 26.87 -21.53 -27.65
C THR A 385 27.96 -20.67 -28.29
N LEU A 386 28.34 -20.98 -29.52
CA LEU A 386 29.44 -20.32 -30.23
C LEU A 386 28.96 -19.10 -31.02
N LYS A 387 29.75 -18.02 -31.01
CA LYS A 387 29.52 -16.80 -31.80
C LYS A 387 30.37 -16.87 -33.06
N ILE A 388 29.79 -17.38 -34.14
CA ILE A 388 30.53 -17.63 -35.40
C ILE A 388 29.99 -16.72 -36.51
N ASN A 389 30.89 -16.00 -37.18
CA ASN A 389 30.60 -15.47 -38.51
C ASN A 389 30.78 -16.62 -39.52
N VAL A 390 29.67 -17.32 -39.81
CA VAL A 390 29.66 -18.56 -40.61
C VAL A 390 30.20 -18.34 -42.03
N ASP A 391 29.98 -17.18 -42.63
CA ASP A 391 30.49 -16.86 -43.97
C ASP A 391 32.01 -16.69 -43.97
N ASP A 392 32.58 -15.98 -42.97
CA ASP A 392 34.03 -15.82 -42.87
C ASP A 392 34.73 -17.10 -42.40
N TRP A 393 34.07 -17.93 -41.58
CA TRP A 393 34.53 -19.28 -41.27
C TRP A 393 34.63 -20.16 -42.53
N LYS A 394 33.57 -20.19 -43.35
CA LYS A 394 33.56 -20.95 -44.62
C LYS A 394 34.60 -20.44 -45.63
N LYS A 395 34.89 -19.14 -45.66
CA LYS A 395 36.00 -18.56 -46.45
C LYS A 395 37.38 -18.91 -45.88
N ALA A 396 37.54 -19.01 -44.57
CA ALA A 396 38.82 -19.38 -43.94
C ALA A 396 39.17 -20.84 -44.25
N VAL A 397 38.17 -21.71 -44.27
CA VAL A 397 38.30 -23.15 -44.57
C VAL A 397 38.48 -23.41 -46.07
N ASN A 398 37.51 -23.00 -46.88
CA ASN A 398 37.45 -23.36 -48.31
C ASN A 398 38.20 -22.36 -49.23
N GLY A 399 38.70 -21.26 -48.68
CA GLY A 399 39.30 -20.18 -49.45
C GLY A 399 38.28 -19.31 -50.21
N TRP A 400 38.80 -18.48 -51.11
CA TRP A 400 38.01 -17.58 -51.96
C TRP A 400 38.03 -17.97 -53.45
N LYS A 401 38.65 -19.10 -53.78
CA LYS A 401 38.89 -19.54 -55.16
C LYS A 401 38.63 -21.02 -55.30
N THR A 402 37.95 -21.36 -56.38
CA THR A 402 37.69 -22.76 -56.76
C THR A 402 38.98 -23.45 -57.21
N GLU A 403 39.03 -24.77 -57.05
CA GLU A 403 40.14 -25.62 -57.53
C GLU A 403 40.47 -25.36 -59.02
N ASP A 404 39.45 -25.09 -59.84
CA ASP A 404 39.59 -24.78 -61.26
C ASP A 404 40.12 -23.36 -61.56
N GLU A 405 39.93 -22.39 -60.66
CA GLU A 405 40.60 -21.09 -60.75
C GLU A 405 42.05 -21.22 -60.28
N LEU A 406 42.28 -21.91 -59.16
CA LEU A 406 43.63 -22.18 -58.65
C LEU A 406 44.48 -22.91 -59.69
N ARG A 407 43.95 -23.92 -60.38
CA ARG A 407 44.64 -24.62 -61.48
C ARG A 407 45.10 -23.68 -62.58
N LYS A 408 44.29 -22.68 -62.96
CA LYS A 408 44.58 -21.71 -64.04
C LYS A 408 45.59 -20.63 -63.64
N MET A 409 45.78 -20.37 -62.34
CA MET A 409 46.74 -19.37 -61.85
C MET A 409 48.21 -19.81 -61.99
N SER A 410 49.09 -18.87 -62.30
CA SER A 410 50.55 -19.09 -62.30
C SER A 410 51.09 -19.35 -60.88
N ALA A 411 52.34 -19.82 -60.80
CA ALA A 411 53.00 -20.05 -59.51
C ALA A 411 53.11 -18.79 -58.63
N ALA A 412 53.31 -17.62 -59.25
CA ALA A 412 53.40 -16.33 -58.54
C ALA A 412 52.03 -15.90 -57.99
N GLU A 413 50.96 -16.05 -58.77
CA GLU A 413 49.59 -15.75 -58.35
C GLU A 413 49.12 -16.70 -57.23
N LYS A 414 49.47 -17.99 -57.34
CA LYS A 414 49.24 -18.99 -56.28
C LYS A 414 49.92 -18.60 -54.96
N ALA A 415 51.20 -18.19 -55.02
CA ALA A 415 51.93 -17.75 -53.83
C ALA A 415 51.32 -16.47 -53.19
N ALA A 416 50.91 -15.51 -54.03
CA ALA A 416 50.25 -14.28 -53.55
C ALA A 416 48.87 -14.57 -52.92
N TYR A 417 48.06 -15.44 -53.54
CA TYR A 417 46.79 -15.90 -52.99
C TYR A 417 46.97 -16.64 -51.66
N GLN A 418 47.91 -17.59 -51.59
CA GLN A 418 48.15 -18.35 -50.37
C GLN A 418 48.55 -17.43 -49.20
N LYS A 419 49.40 -16.42 -49.45
CA LYS A 419 49.75 -15.40 -48.45
C LYS A 419 48.53 -14.62 -47.98
N ALA A 420 47.69 -14.14 -48.91
CA ALA A 420 46.49 -13.38 -48.57
C ALA A 420 45.46 -14.21 -47.79
N LEU A 421 45.28 -15.49 -48.16
CA LEU A 421 44.44 -16.44 -47.44
C LEU A 421 44.98 -16.73 -46.04
N SER A 422 46.28 -16.97 -45.87
CA SER A 422 46.92 -17.12 -44.54
C SER A 422 46.74 -15.88 -43.65
N GLU A 423 46.85 -14.67 -44.23
CA GLU A 423 46.60 -13.43 -43.49
C GLU A 423 45.13 -13.26 -43.09
N PHE A 424 44.18 -13.76 -43.90
CA PHE A 424 42.76 -13.78 -43.56
C PHE A 424 42.42 -14.83 -42.51
N GLN A 425 42.88 -16.07 -42.67
CA GLN A 425 42.72 -17.16 -41.70
C GLN A 425 43.23 -16.73 -40.32
N LYS A 426 44.40 -16.08 -40.25
CA LYS A 426 44.93 -15.53 -39.00
C LYS A 426 44.03 -14.43 -38.39
N LYS A 427 43.44 -13.55 -39.21
CA LYS A 427 42.51 -12.51 -38.73
C LYS A 427 41.20 -13.10 -38.24
N PHE A 428 40.63 -14.05 -38.99
CA PHE A 428 39.42 -14.79 -38.60
C PHE A 428 39.63 -15.49 -37.25
N TYR A 429 40.67 -16.30 -37.12
CA TYR A 429 41.00 -17.01 -35.88
C TYR A 429 41.21 -16.04 -34.70
N THR A 430 41.96 -14.96 -34.91
CA THR A 430 42.21 -13.94 -33.86
C THR A 430 40.93 -13.24 -33.39
N GLN A 431 39.96 -13.01 -34.28
CA GLN A 431 38.67 -12.42 -33.92
C GLN A 431 37.72 -13.46 -33.30
N PHE A 432 37.77 -14.71 -33.77
CA PHE A 432 37.03 -15.83 -33.20
C PHE A 432 37.41 -16.07 -31.73
N ASP A 433 38.71 -16.19 -31.42
CA ASP A 433 39.23 -16.37 -30.04
C ASP A 433 38.84 -15.21 -29.11
N LYS A 434 38.65 -14.01 -29.67
CA LYS A 434 38.25 -12.81 -28.92
C LYS A 434 36.74 -12.78 -28.62
N ASP A 435 35.91 -13.27 -29.55
CA ASP A 435 34.46 -13.34 -29.36
C ASP A 435 34.02 -14.60 -28.58
N ASN A 436 34.86 -15.63 -28.61
CA ASN A 436 34.71 -16.95 -27.98
C ASN A 436 35.94 -17.29 -27.09
N PRO A 437 36.27 -16.45 -26.08
CA PRO A 437 37.44 -16.69 -25.23
C PRO A 437 37.19 -17.92 -24.35
N ASN A 438 38.20 -18.80 -24.26
CA ASN A 438 38.14 -19.99 -23.40
C ASN A 438 37.78 -19.61 -21.95
N PRO A 439 36.60 -20.02 -21.44
CA PRO A 439 36.05 -19.48 -20.20
C PRO A 439 36.76 -19.97 -18.94
N TYR A 440 37.76 -20.84 -19.08
CA TYR A 440 38.56 -21.40 -17.99
C TYR A 440 39.98 -20.82 -17.93
N THR A 441 40.50 -20.21 -19.00
CA THR A 441 41.88 -19.67 -19.03
C THR A 441 42.13 -18.62 -17.94
N ASN A 442 41.12 -17.81 -17.59
CA ASN A 442 41.25 -16.81 -16.53
C ASN A 442 41.39 -17.41 -15.12
N ASN A 443 41.04 -18.68 -14.90
CA ASN A 443 41.22 -19.37 -13.62
C ASN A 443 42.69 -19.73 -13.35
N TYR A 444 43.54 -19.82 -14.40
CA TYR A 444 44.91 -20.34 -14.34
C TYR A 444 45.89 -19.36 -14.99
N GLN A 445 46.53 -18.53 -14.18
CA GLN A 445 47.34 -17.42 -14.68
C GLN A 445 48.84 -17.69 -14.52
N ILE A 446 49.62 -17.36 -15.56
CA ILE A 446 51.08 -17.37 -15.52
C ILE A 446 51.59 -15.93 -15.48
N TYR A 447 52.42 -15.64 -14.49
CA TYR A 447 53.11 -14.36 -14.32
C TYR A 447 54.59 -14.52 -14.62
N TYR A 448 55.04 -13.88 -15.70
CA TYR A 448 56.46 -13.75 -16.05
C TYR A 448 57.02 -12.49 -15.39
N TYR A 449 57.98 -12.66 -14.49
CA TYR A 449 58.67 -11.55 -13.83
C TYR A 449 59.93 -11.15 -14.60
N SER A 450 60.32 -9.88 -14.51
CA SER A 450 61.51 -9.33 -15.18
C SER A 450 62.84 -9.86 -14.62
N ASP A 451 62.81 -10.56 -13.50
CA ASP A 451 63.93 -11.32 -12.91
C ASP A 451 64.04 -12.76 -13.44
N GLY A 452 63.17 -13.16 -14.38
CA GLY A 452 63.11 -14.50 -14.96
C GLY A 452 62.31 -15.53 -14.15
N ARG A 453 61.73 -15.15 -13.01
CA ARG A 453 60.82 -16.05 -12.27
C ARG A 453 59.49 -16.20 -13.01
N ILE A 454 58.94 -17.41 -12.96
CA ILE A 454 57.60 -17.73 -13.49
C ILE A 454 56.74 -18.26 -12.36
N GLU A 455 55.67 -17.54 -12.03
CA GLU A 455 54.69 -17.89 -11.01
C GLU A 455 53.39 -18.34 -11.68
N TYR A 456 52.70 -19.30 -11.07
CA TYR A 456 51.51 -19.96 -11.60
C TYR A 456 50.43 -19.86 -10.54
N ARG A 457 49.28 -19.25 -10.85
CA ARG A 457 48.21 -19.02 -9.88
C ARG A 457 46.89 -19.66 -10.34
N ILE A 458 46.33 -20.52 -9.48
CA ILE A 458 44.91 -20.83 -9.50
C ILE A 458 44.17 -19.67 -8.79
N VAL A 459 43.32 -18.94 -9.51
CA VAL A 459 42.73 -17.67 -9.04
C VAL A 459 41.32 -17.84 -8.47
N ASN A 460 40.46 -18.59 -9.17
CA ASN A 460 39.04 -18.72 -8.81
C ASN A 460 38.45 -20.09 -9.22
N ASP A 461 39.19 -21.17 -8.95
CA ASP A 461 38.73 -22.54 -9.20
C ASP A 461 38.30 -23.22 -7.90
N SER A 462 37.06 -23.71 -7.89
CA SER A 462 36.45 -24.50 -6.81
C SER A 462 35.88 -25.84 -7.30
N SER A 463 36.23 -26.22 -8.54
CA SER A 463 35.78 -27.45 -9.18
C SER A 463 36.47 -28.69 -8.60
N LYS A 464 35.98 -29.87 -8.98
CA LYS A 464 36.48 -31.17 -8.51
C LYS A 464 37.96 -31.34 -8.86
N LYS A 465 38.74 -31.86 -7.91
CA LYS A 465 40.21 -32.03 -8.00
C LYS A 465 40.59 -33.49 -8.21
N PHE A 466 41.65 -33.73 -8.97
CA PHE A 466 42.17 -35.04 -9.34
C PHE A 466 43.70 -35.04 -9.25
N SER A 467 44.29 -36.03 -8.59
CA SER A 467 45.75 -36.19 -8.52
C SER A 467 46.28 -37.06 -9.67
N SER A 468 45.43 -37.94 -10.22
CA SER A 468 45.69 -38.80 -11.37
C SER A 468 44.50 -38.80 -12.34
N LEU A 469 44.75 -39.12 -13.61
CA LEU A 469 43.67 -39.40 -14.58
C LEU A 469 42.91 -40.70 -14.25
N GLN A 470 43.48 -41.55 -13.39
CA GLN A 470 42.79 -42.69 -12.78
C GLN A 470 41.75 -42.28 -11.73
N ASP A 471 41.82 -41.05 -11.20
CA ASP A 471 40.84 -40.50 -10.25
C ASP A 471 39.63 -39.87 -10.98
N VAL A 472 39.76 -39.62 -12.29
CA VAL A 472 38.67 -39.13 -13.15
C VAL A 472 37.72 -40.29 -13.37
N THR A 473 36.59 -40.25 -12.69
CA THR A 473 35.61 -41.34 -12.70
C THR A 473 34.84 -41.37 -14.01
N GLN A 474 34.08 -42.44 -14.22
CA GLN A 474 33.29 -42.56 -15.43
C GLN A 474 32.23 -41.44 -15.57
N ASP A 475 31.57 -41.05 -14.48
CA ASP A 475 30.62 -39.93 -14.48
C ASP A 475 31.31 -38.60 -14.87
N ASP A 476 32.59 -38.41 -14.51
CA ASP A 476 33.36 -37.24 -14.92
C ASP A 476 33.67 -37.27 -16.44
N TYR A 477 34.00 -38.44 -16.99
CA TYR A 477 34.22 -38.61 -18.43
C TYR A 477 32.92 -38.44 -19.23
N ASP A 478 31.79 -38.96 -18.75
CA ASP A 478 30.48 -38.76 -19.38
C ASP A 478 30.09 -37.25 -19.35
N GLU A 479 30.36 -36.52 -18.25
CA GLU A 479 30.18 -35.05 -18.17
C GLU A 479 31.07 -34.29 -19.18
N LEU A 480 32.34 -34.67 -19.30
CA LEU A 480 33.30 -34.08 -20.24
C LEU A 480 32.92 -34.36 -21.70
N MET A 481 32.39 -35.54 -22.01
CA MET A 481 31.93 -35.90 -23.35
C MET A 481 30.63 -35.16 -23.74
N ILE A 482 29.70 -34.97 -22.80
CA ILE A 482 28.51 -34.11 -23.02
C ILE A 482 28.94 -32.66 -23.25
N TYR A 483 29.93 -32.16 -22.51
CA TYR A 483 30.50 -30.82 -22.74
C TYR A 483 31.12 -30.70 -24.15
N ALA A 484 31.91 -31.69 -24.59
CA ALA A 484 32.47 -31.75 -25.93
C ALA A 484 31.40 -31.78 -27.03
N LEU A 485 30.39 -32.64 -26.90
CA LEU A 485 29.30 -32.78 -27.88
C LEU A 485 28.49 -31.50 -28.05
N ASN A 486 28.25 -30.74 -26.97
CA ASN A 486 27.56 -29.45 -27.08
C ASN A 486 28.32 -28.48 -27.98
N LEU A 487 29.66 -28.39 -27.84
CA LEU A 487 30.51 -27.54 -28.67
C LEU A 487 30.57 -28.02 -30.13
N ILE A 488 30.82 -29.33 -30.34
CA ILE A 488 30.93 -29.94 -31.67
C ILE A 488 29.61 -29.80 -32.43
N ASN A 489 28.49 -30.13 -31.79
CA ASN A 489 27.19 -30.13 -32.46
C ASN A 489 26.66 -28.70 -32.70
N ASP A 490 27.01 -27.72 -31.85
CA ASP A 490 26.69 -26.32 -32.14
C ASP A 490 27.44 -25.82 -33.38
N ALA A 491 28.74 -26.11 -33.47
CA ALA A 491 29.53 -25.83 -34.66
C ALA A 491 29.01 -26.57 -35.92
N ARG A 492 28.65 -27.86 -35.82
CA ARG A 492 28.02 -28.63 -36.91
C ARG A 492 26.74 -27.96 -37.41
N ARG A 493 25.82 -27.62 -36.51
CA ARG A 493 24.56 -26.93 -36.86
C ARG A 493 24.80 -25.57 -37.50
N GLN A 494 25.72 -24.77 -36.97
CA GLN A 494 26.07 -23.46 -37.55
C GLN A 494 26.78 -23.59 -38.92
N TRP A 495 27.55 -24.66 -39.16
CA TRP A 495 28.09 -24.98 -40.49
C TRP A 495 26.98 -25.37 -41.48
N GLY A 496 25.85 -25.89 -41.00
CA GLY A 496 24.69 -26.31 -41.80
C GLY A 496 24.50 -27.83 -41.88
N ILE A 497 25.22 -28.58 -41.04
CA ILE A 497 25.08 -30.03 -40.88
C ILE A 497 23.77 -30.34 -40.16
N LYS A 498 23.03 -31.34 -40.64
CA LYS A 498 21.67 -31.68 -40.16
C LYS A 498 21.67 -32.75 -39.07
N THR A 499 22.79 -33.45 -38.88
CA THR A 499 22.95 -34.52 -37.90
C THR A 499 23.88 -34.09 -36.77
N ASP A 500 23.36 -34.07 -35.55
CA ASP A 500 24.19 -34.10 -34.34
C ASP A 500 24.97 -35.43 -34.27
N MET A 501 26.20 -35.36 -33.77
CA MET A 501 26.96 -36.51 -33.28
C MET A 501 26.42 -36.96 -31.93
N ILE A 502 26.66 -38.23 -31.60
CA ILE A 502 26.26 -38.91 -30.37
C ILE A 502 27.50 -39.58 -29.75
N SER A 503 27.37 -40.06 -28.51
CA SER A 503 28.41 -40.87 -27.86
C SER A 503 27.79 -42.05 -27.14
N MET A 504 28.30 -43.24 -27.42
CA MET A 504 27.96 -44.49 -26.73
C MET A 504 29.09 -44.92 -25.79
N ARG A 505 28.79 -45.88 -24.91
CA ARG A 505 29.75 -46.45 -23.95
C ARG A 505 30.95 -47.10 -24.65
N VAL A 506 30.75 -47.72 -25.81
CA VAL A 506 31.82 -48.29 -26.63
C VAL A 506 32.79 -47.24 -27.16
N ASP A 507 32.31 -46.09 -27.63
CA ASP A 507 33.14 -45.00 -28.16
C ASP A 507 34.09 -44.47 -27.08
N MET A 508 33.55 -44.26 -25.87
CA MET A 508 34.32 -43.83 -24.70
C MET A 508 35.36 -44.89 -24.29
N ASN A 509 35.01 -46.17 -24.35
CA ASN A 509 35.95 -47.26 -24.08
C ASN A 509 37.07 -47.33 -25.14
N ALA A 510 36.75 -47.15 -26.42
CA ALA A 510 37.72 -47.14 -27.52
C ALA A 510 38.67 -45.94 -27.43
N ALA A 511 38.14 -44.73 -27.22
CA ALA A 511 38.94 -43.52 -27.06
C ALA A 511 39.88 -43.60 -25.84
N LYS A 512 39.42 -44.21 -24.74
CA LYS A 512 40.20 -44.47 -23.53
C LYS A 512 41.32 -45.48 -23.75
N ASP A 513 41.09 -46.58 -24.47
CA ASP A 513 42.14 -47.54 -24.83
C ASP A 513 43.21 -46.92 -25.73
N ILE A 514 42.82 -46.01 -26.64
CA ILE A 514 43.75 -45.26 -27.49
C ILE A 514 44.60 -44.33 -26.62
N ALA A 515 43.99 -43.50 -25.79
CA ALA A 515 44.70 -42.60 -24.87
C ALA A 515 45.63 -43.36 -23.90
N GLN A 516 45.22 -44.54 -23.41
CA GLN A 516 46.09 -45.41 -22.62
C GLN A 516 47.27 -45.95 -23.45
N SER A 517 47.04 -46.36 -24.70
CA SER A 517 48.10 -46.84 -25.60
C SER A 517 49.10 -45.74 -25.97
N TYR A 518 48.66 -44.49 -26.11
CA TYR A 518 49.51 -43.31 -26.24
C TYR A 518 50.35 -43.08 -24.97
N SER A 519 49.73 -43.21 -23.80
CA SER A 519 50.38 -43.09 -22.48
C SER A 519 51.47 -44.14 -22.27
N ASP A 520 51.14 -45.42 -22.46
CA ASP A 520 52.04 -46.57 -22.26
C ASP A 520 53.28 -46.55 -23.16
N LYS A 521 53.16 -45.90 -24.33
CA LYS A 521 54.26 -45.74 -25.30
C LYS A 521 54.95 -44.38 -25.22
N ASN A 522 54.48 -43.46 -24.37
CA ASN A 522 54.90 -42.06 -24.34
C ASN A 522 54.91 -41.44 -25.76
N TRP A 523 53.83 -41.67 -26.52
CA TRP A 523 53.74 -41.30 -27.92
C TRP A 523 53.18 -39.89 -28.07
N SER A 524 54.03 -38.85 -28.10
CA SER A 524 53.56 -37.47 -28.29
C SER A 524 53.71 -36.99 -29.73
N ILE A 525 52.66 -36.39 -30.29
CA ILE A 525 52.70 -35.71 -31.60
C ILE A 525 53.67 -34.52 -31.56
N TRP A 526 53.79 -33.84 -30.40
CA TRP A 526 54.77 -32.78 -30.15
C TRP A 526 56.24 -33.18 -30.40
N ASN A 527 56.55 -34.49 -30.38
CA ASN A 527 57.89 -35.01 -30.67
C ASN A 527 58.10 -35.32 -32.17
N GLY A 528 57.30 -34.74 -33.07
CA GLY A 528 57.41 -34.93 -34.53
C GLY A 528 56.85 -36.27 -35.02
N LYS A 529 56.00 -36.93 -34.23
CA LYS A 529 55.30 -38.15 -34.60
C LYS A 529 53.91 -37.81 -35.14
N GLY A 530 53.39 -38.60 -36.08
CA GLY A 530 51.98 -38.55 -36.45
C GLY A 530 51.08 -39.26 -35.43
N HIS A 531 49.80 -39.38 -35.76
CA HIS A 531 48.84 -40.23 -35.02
C HIS A 531 49.38 -41.66 -34.81
N TYR A 532 49.10 -42.26 -33.66
CA TYR A 532 49.54 -43.62 -33.35
C TYR A 532 48.59 -44.66 -33.98
N VAL A 533 48.63 -44.78 -35.31
CA VAL A 533 47.69 -45.59 -36.12
C VAL A 533 47.54 -47.03 -35.59
N GLU A 534 48.62 -47.67 -35.15
CA GLU A 534 48.58 -49.02 -34.55
C GLU A 534 47.59 -49.12 -33.36
N ALA A 535 47.56 -48.12 -32.48
CA ALA A 535 46.65 -48.08 -31.34
C ALA A 535 45.19 -47.85 -31.77
N ILE A 536 44.97 -46.92 -32.72
CA ILE A 536 43.65 -46.57 -33.24
C ILE A 536 43.02 -47.79 -33.94
N THR A 537 43.75 -48.40 -34.88
CA THR A 537 43.35 -49.62 -35.59
C THR A 537 43.11 -50.78 -34.62
N LYS A 538 43.95 -50.95 -33.59
CA LYS A 538 43.78 -52.01 -32.59
C LYS A 538 42.53 -51.79 -31.72
N ALA A 539 42.19 -50.55 -31.37
CA ALA A 539 40.96 -50.24 -30.65
C ALA A 539 39.72 -50.47 -31.52
N ALA A 540 39.73 -49.99 -32.77
CA ALA A 540 38.64 -50.22 -33.72
C ALA A 540 38.36 -51.72 -33.94
N PHE A 541 39.39 -52.54 -34.16
CA PHE A 541 39.25 -54.00 -34.26
C PHE A 541 38.81 -54.67 -32.95
N LYS A 542 39.22 -54.16 -31.77
CA LYS A 542 38.77 -54.68 -30.46
C LYS A 542 37.26 -54.51 -30.27
N TYR A 543 36.68 -53.45 -30.83
CA TYR A 543 35.29 -53.06 -30.66
C TYR A 543 34.40 -53.27 -31.89
N TRP A 544 34.89 -53.96 -32.94
CA TRP A 544 34.15 -54.24 -34.18
C TRP A 544 33.60 -52.98 -34.88
N LEU A 545 34.50 -52.01 -35.12
CA LEU A 545 34.21 -50.74 -35.79
C LEU A 545 35.00 -50.65 -37.10
N ASP A 546 34.30 -50.68 -38.23
CA ASP A 546 34.91 -50.85 -39.57
C ASP A 546 35.46 -49.55 -40.20
N ASP A 547 34.92 -48.41 -39.81
CA ASP A 547 35.47 -47.06 -40.08
C ASP A 547 36.02 -46.47 -38.78
N TYR A 548 37.10 -45.71 -38.86
CA TYR A 548 37.69 -45.05 -37.69
C TYR A 548 38.59 -43.87 -38.07
N GLY A 549 38.54 -42.82 -37.25
CA GLY A 549 39.47 -41.71 -37.26
C GLY A 549 39.75 -41.20 -35.85
N GLU A 550 40.82 -40.43 -35.69
CA GLU A 550 41.16 -39.74 -34.45
C GLU A 550 41.36 -38.26 -34.73
N ASN A 551 40.66 -37.42 -33.98
CA ASN A 551 41.00 -36.01 -33.83
C ASN A 551 41.82 -35.86 -32.54
N TRP A 552 43.09 -35.42 -32.66
CA TRP A 552 44.03 -35.36 -31.53
C TRP A 552 44.28 -33.92 -31.09
N GLY A 553 44.01 -33.62 -29.82
CA GLY A 553 44.11 -32.28 -29.23
C GLY A 553 45.25 -32.19 -28.21
N SER A 554 46.00 -31.10 -28.22
CA SER A 554 47.12 -30.89 -27.30
C SER A 554 46.73 -30.50 -25.87
N GLY A 555 45.45 -30.15 -25.65
CA GLY A 555 44.92 -29.51 -24.46
C GLY A 555 45.38 -28.06 -24.27
N LEU A 556 44.82 -27.39 -23.27
CA LEU A 556 45.11 -26.00 -22.93
C LEU A 556 46.59 -25.91 -22.51
N SER A 557 47.40 -25.31 -23.38
CA SER A 557 48.84 -25.34 -23.26
C SER A 557 49.42 -23.94 -23.12
N PHE A 558 50.45 -23.81 -22.30
CA PHE A 558 51.22 -22.58 -22.14
C PHE A 558 52.60 -22.72 -22.80
N TYR A 559 53.12 -21.62 -23.34
CA TYR A 559 54.42 -21.59 -23.99
C TYR A 559 55.53 -21.32 -22.97
N GLN A 560 56.44 -22.29 -22.79
CA GLN A 560 57.55 -22.23 -21.84
C GLN A 560 58.82 -22.79 -22.49
N ASP A 561 59.95 -22.11 -22.32
CA ASP A 561 61.30 -22.59 -22.69
C ASP A 561 61.40 -23.11 -24.15
N GLY A 562 60.67 -22.48 -25.06
CA GLY A 562 60.62 -22.82 -26.49
C GLY A 562 59.67 -23.97 -26.85
N LYS A 563 58.82 -24.41 -25.92
CA LYS A 563 57.90 -25.55 -26.08
C LYS A 563 56.50 -25.23 -25.56
N ASN A 564 55.49 -25.95 -26.03
CA ASN A 564 54.17 -25.94 -25.42
C ASN A 564 54.09 -26.99 -24.31
N VAL A 565 53.48 -26.64 -23.18
CA VAL A 565 53.30 -27.51 -22.03
C VAL A 565 51.86 -27.42 -21.53
N ASN A 566 51.19 -28.58 -21.45
CA ASN A 566 49.78 -28.69 -21.06
C ASN A 566 49.54 -28.27 -19.59
N VAL A 567 48.45 -27.53 -19.34
CA VAL A 567 48.06 -27.00 -18.01
C VAL A 567 47.93 -28.10 -16.96
N ILE A 568 47.39 -29.27 -17.32
CA ILE A 568 47.23 -30.41 -16.42
C ILE A 568 48.59 -30.84 -15.90
N ASN A 569 49.58 -31.01 -16.78
CA ASN A 569 50.93 -31.41 -16.39
C ASN A 569 51.66 -30.32 -15.59
N ILE A 570 51.40 -29.04 -15.88
CA ILE A 570 51.99 -27.94 -15.12
C ILE A 570 51.52 -27.99 -13.66
N TYR A 571 50.21 -27.98 -13.41
CA TYR A 571 49.68 -27.90 -12.04
C TYR A 571 49.80 -29.24 -11.29
N LYS A 572 49.57 -30.38 -11.94
CA LYS A 572 49.74 -31.72 -11.35
C LYS A 572 51.17 -31.98 -10.86
N ASN A 573 52.18 -31.54 -11.60
CA ASN A 573 53.59 -31.79 -11.24
C ASN A 573 54.22 -30.66 -10.39
N ARG A 574 53.47 -29.61 -10.02
CA ARG A 574 53.91 -28.59 -9.05
C ARG A 574 53.77 -29.13 -7.62
N PRO A 575 54.83 -29.15 -6.79
CA PRO A 575 54.73 -29.59 -5.38
C PRO A 575 53.75 -28.77 -4.53
N GLU A 576 53.46 -27.54 -4.96
CA GLU A 576 52.55 -26.58 -4.33
C GLU A 576 51.07 -26.86 -4.62
N TYR A 577 50.78 -27.71 -5.62
CA TYR A 577 49.43 -28.08 -6.04
C TYR A 577 49.22 -29.60 -6.00
N GLY A 578 49.92 -30.38 -6.82
CA GLY A 578 49.81 -31.84 -6.84
C GLY A 578 48.51 -32.39 -7.42
N TYR A 579 47.69 -31.55 -8.08
CA TYR A 579 46.42 -31.93 -8.70
C TYR A 579 46.15 -31.08 -9.96
N PHE A 580 45.21 -31.57 -10.76
CA PHE A 580 44.47 -30.82 -11.79
C PHE A 580 42.97 -30.84 -11.45
N THR A 581 42.13 -30.16 -12.23
CA THR A 581 40.70 -29.98 -11.89
C THR A 581 39.75 -30.17 -13.07
N MET A 582 38.46 -30.29 -12.78
CA MET A 582 37.40 -30.41 -13.79
C MET A 582 37.36 -29.18 -14.72
N ASP A 583 37.56 -27.98 -14.20
CA ASP A 583 37.65 -26.76 -15.03
C ASP A 583 38.92 -26.73 -15.91
N MET A 584 40.03 -27.37 -15.49
CA MET A 584 41.18 -27.60 -16.39
C MET A 584 40.84 -28.59 -17.52
N LEU A 585 40.15 -29.68 -17.22
CA LEU A 585 39.75 -30.69 -18.22
C LEU A 585 38.80 -30.07 -19.28
N LYS A 586 37.80 -29.29 -18.84
CA LYS A 586 36.92 -28.54 -19.75
C LYS A 586 37.68 -27.44 -20.51
N GLY A 587 38.65 -26.80 -19.86
CA GLY A 587 39.60 -25.87 -20.49
C GLY A 587 40.39 -26.49 -21.64
N ASN A 588 40.89 -27.72 -21.47
CA ASN A 588 41.55 -28.49 -22.53
C ASN A 588 40.59 -28.76 -23.69
N ILE A 589 39.47 -29.41 -23.42
CA ILE A 589 38.46 -29.82 -24.41
C ILE A 589 37.97 -28.62 -25.23
N TYR A 590 37.71 -27.48 -24.60
CA TYR A 590 37.33 -26.26 -25.30
C TYR A 590 38.44 -25.80 -26.25
N GLY A 591 39.67 -25.65 -25.76
CA GLY A 591 40.80 -25.23 -26.58
C GLY A 591 41.06 -26.16 -27.77
N ASP A 592 40.94 -27.47 -27.55
CA ASP A 592 41.13 -28.50 -28.56
C ASP A 592 40.07 -28.44 -29.67
N ILE A 593 38.79 -28.47 -29.31
CA ILE A 593 37.69 -28.42 -30.29
C ILE A 593 37.70 -27.08 -31.03
N MET A 594 37.95 -25.96 -30.33
CA MET A 594 38.01 -24.64 -30.98
C MET A 594 39.18 -24.55 -31.96
N GLY A 595 40.37 -25.06 -31.58
CA GLY A 595 41.53 -25.14 -32.47
C GLY A 595 41.24 -25.99 -33.72
N MET A 596 40.67 -27.19 -33.53
CA MET A 596 40.33 -28.12 -34.62
C MET A 596 39.24 -27.62 -35.58
N MET A 597 38.27 -26.83 -35.10
CA MET A 597 37.16 -26.38 -35.93
C MET A 597 37.38 -24.99 -36.55
N PHE A 598 38.19 -24.13 -35.92
CA PHE A 598 38.34 -22.72 -36.34
C PHE A 598 39.80 -22.28 -36.62
N GLY A 599 40.80 -23.05 -36.20
CA GLY A 599 42.23 -22.75 -36.38
C GLY A 599 43.01 -23.76 -37.25
N ASP A 600 42.37 -24.81 -37.75
CA ASP A 600 43.01 -26.04 -38.27
C ASP A 600 43.65 -25.93 -39.68
N ALA A 601 43.92 -24.72 -40.16
CA ALA A 601 44.58 -24.49 -41.44
C ALA A 601 45.96 -25.17 -41.54
N GLY A 602 46.66 -25.37 -40.42
CA GLY A 602 47.93 -26.09 -40.34
C GLY A 602 47.83 -27.59 -40.63
N SER A 603 46.66 -28.19 -40.39
CA SER A 603 46.36 -29.62 -40.67
C SER A 603 45.51 -29.77 -41.95
N ALA A 604 45.49 -28.75 -42.82
CA ALA A 604 44.62 -28.66 -43.99
C ALA A 604 43.11 -28.84 -43.69
N TRP A 605 42.68 -28.43 -42.49
CA TRP A 605 41.31 -28.57 -41.97
C TRP A 605 40.82 -30.03 -41.79
N GLY A 606 41.74 -30.99 -41.74
CA GLY A 606 41.41 -32.41 -41.58
C GLY A 606 40.60 -32.72 -40.32
N HIS A 607 40.89 -32.06 -39.19
CA HIS A 607 40.15 -32.27 -37.95
C HIS A 607 38.75 -31.68 -38.02
N LEU A 608 38.61 -30.48 -38.61
CA LEU A 608 37.29 -29.89 -38.89
C LEU A 608 36.45 -30.85 -39.72
N TYR A 609 36.94 -31.28 -40.89
CA TYR A 609 36.17 -32.15 -41.79
C TYR A 609 35.75 -33.45 -41.11
N ASN A 610 36.61 -34.06 -40.28
CA ASN A 610 36.27 -35.27 -39.51
C ASN A 610 35.19 -35.01 -38.43
N PHE A 611 35.07 -33.78 -37.90
CA PHE A 611 33.98 -33.36 -37.00
C PHE A 611 32.69 -32.91 -37.71
N ILE A 612 32.72 -32.50 -38.98
CA ILE A 612 31.53 -32.00 -39.71
C ILE A 612 30.99 -32.95 -40.79
N ASP A 613 31.59 -34.11 -40.99
CA ASP A 613 31.06 -35.15 -41.89
C ASP A 613 29.66 -35.60 -41.42
N GLU A 614 28.66 -35.60 -42.31
CA GLU A 614 27.28 -36.01 -41.97
C GLU A 614 27.18 -37.52 -41.71
N THR A 615 28.10 -38.32 -42.27
CA THR A 615 28.17 -39.78 -42.13
C THR A 615 28.83 -40.21 -40.82
N LYS A 616 29.82 -39.46 -40.34
CA LYS A 616 30.48 -39.71 -39.06
C LYS A 616 29.65 -39.13 -37.92
N ARG A 617 29.08 -40.02 -37.13
CA ARG A 617 28.05 -39.67 -36.14
C ARG A 617 28.39 -40.10 -34.72
N SER A 618 29.32 -41.01 -34.53
CA SER A 618 29.71 -41.51 -33.21
C SER A 618 31.06 -40.94 -32.80
N VAL A 619 31.20 -40.52 -31.54
CA VAL A 619 32.45 -39.96 -31.01
C VAL A 619 32.64 -40.24 -29.52
N GLY A 620 33.83 -40.68 -29.16
CA GLY A 620 34.26 -40.89 -27.77
C GLY A 620 35.48 -40.06 -27.40
N LEU A 621 35.64 -39.76 -26.11
CA LEU A 621 36.73 -38.95 -25.55
C LEU A 621 37.61 -39.77 -24.60
N GLY A 622 38.90 -39.84 -24.91
CA GLY A 622 39.96 -40.25 -23.98
C GLY A 622 40.90 -39.08 -23.66
N ILE A 623 41.62 -39.13 -22.54
CA ILE A 623 42.67 -38.17 -22.20
C ILE A 623 43.91 -38.93 -21.75
N ASP A 624 45.06 -38.67 -22.39
CA ASP A 624 46.30 -39.41 -22.14
C ASP A 624 47.09 -38.85 -20.93
N SER A 625 48.14 -39.58 -20.50
CA SER A 625 49.02 -39.16 -19.40
C SER A 625 49.83 -37.89 -19.66
N MET A 626 49.80 -37.37 -20.90
CA MET A 626 50.39 -36.09 -21.31
C MET A 626 49.35 -34.96 -21.34
N GLY A 627 48.08 -35.23 -21.00
CA GLY A 627 46.99 -34.27 -20.94
C GLY A 627 46.34 -33.97 -22.30
N ALA A 628 46.68 -34.73 -23.34
CA ALA A 628 46.13 -34.59 -24.69
C ALA A 628 44.75 -35.25 -24.80
N SER A 629 43.88 -34.66 -25.61
CA SER A 629 42.51 -35.13 -25.84
C SER A 629 42.44 -36.02 -27.08
N HIS A 630 41.81 -37.19 -26.95
CA HIS A 630 41.64 -38.17 -28.02
C HIS A 630 40.16 -38.27 -28.37
N PHE A 631 39.75 -37.65 -29.48
CA PHE A 631 38.39 -37.78 -30.02
C PHE A 631 38.38 -38.89 -31.07
N PHE A 632 37.99 -40.10 -30.67
CA PHE A 632 37.84 -41.24 -31.56
C PHE A 632 36.47 -41.17 -32.26
N ILE A 633 36.44 -41.23 -33.59
CA ILE A 633 35.26 -40.91 -34.41
C ILE A 633 35.01 -42.02 -35.44
N HIS A 634 33.75 -42.42 -35.63
CA HIS A 634 33.34 -43.38 -36.66
C HIS A 634 31.92 -43.15 -37.20
N THR A 635 31.59 -43.89 -38.25
CA THR A 635 30.30 -43.82 -38.98
C THR A 635 29.14 -44.50 -38.24
N ASP A 636 29.21 -45.81 -37.99
CA ASP A 636 28.11 -46.61 -37.42
C ASP A 636 28.63 -47.81 -36.59
N TYR A 637 27.73 -48.64 -36.07
CA TYR A 637 27.99 -49.82 -35.24
C TYR A 637 27.63 -51.12 -35.98
N SER A 638 28.36 -52.21 -35.72
CA SER A 638 28.01 -53.55 -36.21
C SER A 638 27.13 -54.30 -35.21
N SER A 639 26.52 -55.43 -35.62
CA SER A 639 25.82 -56.36 -34.71
C SER A 639 26.76 -57.01 -33.68
N GLU A 640 28.06 -56.97 -33.95
CA GLU A 640 29.16 -57.53 -33.18
C GLU A 640 29.78 -56.49 -32.22
N THR A 641 29.46 -55.21 -32.37
CA THR A 641 29.94 -54.14 -31.49
C THR A 641 29.35 -54.30 -30.07
N PRO A 642 30.18 -54.43 -29.01
CA PRO A 642 29.70 -54.47 -27.63
C PRO A 642 29.30 -53.08 -27.12
N ASP A 643 28.60 -53.01 -25.99
CA ASP A 643 28.35 -51.77 -25.22
C ASP A 643 27.81 -50.57 -26.03
N VAL A 644 26.94 -50.80 -27.02
CA VAL A 644 26.20 -49.76 -27.76
C VAL A 644 25.02 -49.25 -26.93
N THR A 645 25.33 -48.62 -25.78
CA THR A 645 24.38 -47.91 -24.92
C THR A 645 24.81 -46.44 -24.81
N PRO A 646 23.88 -45.47 -24.69
CA PRO A 646 24.25 -44.06 -24.54
C PRO A 646 25.13 -43.81 -23.32
N ILE A 647 25.95 -42.76 -23.37
CA ILE A 647 26.57 -42.21 -22.16
C ILE A 647 25.51 -41.57 -21.25
N LYS A 648 25.78 -41.56 -19.94
CA LYS A 648 24.82 -41.16 -18.91
C LYS A 648 24.39 -39.70 -19.08
N GLY A 649 23.18 -39.48 -19.58
CA GLY A 649 22.63 -38.15 -19.88
C GLY A 649 22.31 -37.91 -21.36
N LEU A 650 22.65 -38.84 -22.26
CA LEU A 650 22.25 -38.84 -23.67
C LEU A 650 21.23 -39.95 -24.00
N GLU A 651 20.49 -40.39 -22.98
CA GLU A 651 19.38 -41.35 -23.14
C GLU A 651 18.34 -40.84 -24.16
N PRO A 652 17.65 -41.72 -24.92
CA PRO A 652 17.09 -41.40 -26.24
C PRO A 652 15.87 -40.45 -26.23
N ILE A 653 16.15 -39.16 -26.03
CA ILE A 653 15.34 -38.01 -26.42
C ILE A 653 16.21 -37.19 -27.39
N SER A 654 15.60 -36.69 -28.47
CA SER A 654 16.30 -36.03 -29.57
C SER A 654 16.98 -34.71 -29.15
N VAL A 655 17.80 -34.16 -30.07
CA VAL A 655 18.57 -32.89 -30.03
C VAL A 655 17.83 -31.67 -29.43
N GLN A 656 16.50 -31.71 -29.32
CA GLN A 656 15.73 -30.74 -28.52
C GLN A 656 16.18 -30.67 -27.04
N ALA A 657 16.81 -31.72 -26.50
CA ALA A 657 17.26 -31.83 -25.12
C ALA A 657 18.09 -30.62 -24.63
N SER A 658 19.00 -30.07 -25.44
CA SER A 658 19.84 -28.93 -25.03
C SER A 658 19.03 -27.64 -24.79
N ASN A 659 18.01 -27.37 -25.62
CA ASN A 659 17.10 -26.24 -25.44
C ASN A 659 16.12 -26.46 -24.27
N THR A 660 15.68 -27.70 -24.06
CA THR A 660 14.85 -28.07 -22.91
C THR A 660 15.61 -27.88 -21.61
N ALA A 661 16.82 -28.43 -21.48
CA ALA A 661 17.65 -28.31 -20.27
C ALA A 661 18.00 -26.85 -19.94
N LEU A 662 18.25 -26.00 -20.95
CA LEU A 662 18.47 -24.57 -20.74
C LEU A 662 17.19 -23.88 -20.23
N SER A 663 16.01 -24.21 -20.78
CA SER A 663 14.73 -23.66 -20.31
C SER A 663 14.37 -24.14 -18.90
N GLU A 664 14.66 -25.40 -18.58
CA GLU A 664 14.46 -25.98 -17.24
C GLU A 664 15.38 -25.31 -16.21
N ALA A 665 16.67 -25.13 -16.50
CA ALA A 665 17.59 -24.40 -15.62
C ALA A 665 17.17 -22.93 -15.41
N GLN A 666 16.62 -22.27 -16.44
CA GLN A 666 16.01 -20.94 -16.30
C GLN A 666 14.78 -20.95 -15.38
N GLN A 667 13.91 -21.97 -15.50
CA GLN A 667 12.76 -22.15 -14.62
C GLN A 667 13.17 -22.47 -13.18
N ASP A 668 14.17 -23.33 -12.95
CA ASP A 668 14.65 -23.65 -11.60
C ASP A 668 15.32 -22.46 -10.92
N LEU A 669 16.08 -21.65 -11.68
CA LEU A 669 16.58 -20.38 -11.18
C LEU A 669 15.44 -19.41 -10.81
N ALA A 670 14.33 -19.39 -11.58
CA ALA A 670 13.16 -18.60 -11.26
C ALA A 670 12.41 -19.13 -10.01
N ARG A 671 12.23 -20.45 -9.90
CA ARG A 671 11.65 -21.15 -8.73
C ARG A 671 12.47 -20.85 -7.47
N ALA A 672 13.79 -21.01 -7.53
CA ALA A 672 14.69 -20.77 -6.40
C ALA A 672 14.78 -19.27 -6.01
N LYS A 673 14.72 -18.35 -6.98
CA LYS A 673 14.56 -16.90 -6.70
C LYS A 673 13.26 -16.63 -5.93
N ALA A 674 12.11 -17.09 -6.43
CA ALA A 674 10.83 -16.90 -5.77
C ALA A 674 10.79 -17.50 -4.34
N LYS A 675 11.40 -18.68 -4.16
CA LYS A 675 11.55 -19.36 -2.86
C LYS A 675 12.41 -18.55 -1.88
N ALA A 676 13.55 -18.02 -2.31
CA ALA A 676 14.40 -17.15 -1.51
C ALA A 676 13.69 -15.84 -1.13
N ASP A 677 12.96 -15.23 -2.06
CA ASP A 677 12.20 -14.01 -1.81
C ASP A 677 11.03 -14.24 -0.84
N GLN A 678 10.36 -15.41 -0.91
CA GLN A 678 9.36 -15.81 0.09
C GLN A 678 10.00 -16.01 1.46
N ALA A 679 11.09 -16.78 1.55
CA ALA A 679 11.78 -17.02 2.81
C ALA A 679 12.32 -15.71 3.43
N LYS A 680 12.72 -14.73 2.62
CA LYS A 680 13.09 -13.39 3.07
C LYS A 680 11.90 -12.63 3.67
N ARG A 681 10.74 -12.62 3.00
CA ARG A 681 9.50 -12.00 3.53
C ARG A 681 9.07 -12.64 4.85
N GLU A 682 9.16 -13.97 4.97
CA GLU A 682 8.84 -14.70 6.21
C GLU A 682 9.85 -14.41 7.34
N LEU A 683 11.14 -14.28 7.01
CA LEU A 683 12.19 -13.87 7.96
C LEU A 683 11.99 -12.43 8.45
N ASP A 684 11.65 -11.50 7.57
CA ASP A 684 11.39 -10.10 7.92
C ASP A 684 10.14 -9.96 8.80
N ALA A 685 9.08 -10.71 8.49
CA ALA A 685 7.90 -10.80 9.35
C ALA A 685 8.22 -11.39 10.74
N ALA A 686 9.08 -12.42 10.82
CA ALA A 686 9.55 -12.97 12.09
C ALA A 686 10.44 -11.97 12.86
N ALA A 687 11.27 -11.18 12.17
CA ALA A 687 12.09 -10.13 12.78
C ALA A 687 11.23 -9.02 13.40
N ALA A 688 10.16 -8.61 12.70
CA ALA A 688 9.20 -7.64 13.22
C ALA A 688 8.50 -8.16 14.49
N LYS A 689 7.97 -9.39 14.47
CA LYS A 689 7.40 -10.06 15.66
C LYS A 689 8.39 -10.10 16.83
N LEU A 690 9.67 -10.42 16.57
CA LEU A 690 10.71 -10.52 17.59
C LEU A 690 10.98 -9.17 18.25
N SER A 691 11.02 -8.08 17.47
CA SER A 691 11.19 -6.71 17.97
C SER A 691 10.00 -6.27 18.85
N SER A 692 8.77 -6.58 18.45
CA SER A 692 7.57 -6.34 19.27
C SER A 692 7.62 -7.12 20.59
N ALA A 693 7.89 -8.43 20.53
CA ALA A 693 7.96 -9.28 21.72
C ALA A 693 9.10 -8.89 22.67
N GLN A 694 10.23 -8.40 22.13
CA GLN A 694 11.33 -7.86 22.94
C GLN A 694 10.91 -6.60 23.70
N THR A 695 10.14 -5.72 23.04
CA THR A 695 9.60 -4.49 23.62
C THR A 695 8.57 -4.80 24.71
N GLU A 696 7.64 -5.71 24.45
CA GLU A 696 6.63 -6.16 25.41
C GLU A 696 7.25 -6.84 26.64
N ASN A 697 8.25 -7.72 26.44
CA ASN A 697 9.00 -8.33 27.53
C ASN A 697 9.73 -7.27 28.38
N HIS A 698 10.42 -6.31 27.76
CA HIS A 698 11.11 -5.24 28.49
C HIS A 698 10.15 -4.35 29.28
N ALA A 699 8.98 -4.02 28.71
CA ALA A 699 7.93 -3.28 29.41
C ALA A 699 7.38 -4.08 30.62
N ALA A 700 7.06 -5.37 30.44
CA ALA A 700 6.54 -6.22 31.50
C ALA A 700 7.55 -6.44 32.65
N GLN A 701 8.84 -6.59 32.35
CA GLN A 701 9.90 -6.66 33.37
C GLN A 701 10.09 -5.32 34.10
N THR A 702 9.89 -4.19 33.41
CA THR A 702 9.91 -2.85 34.02
C THR A 702 8.72 -2.65 34.96
N ASP A 703 7.51 -3.01 34.54
CA ASP A 703 6.31 -2.98 35.38
C ASP A 703 6.44 -3.88 36.61
N TYR A 704 6.99 -5.08 36.46
CA TYR A 704 7.28 -5.97 37.59
C TYR A 704 8.29 -5.35 38.56
N SER A 705 9.37 -4.77 38.06
CA SER A 705 10.38 -4.07 38.88
C SER A 705 9.78 -2.89 39.66
N ASN A 706 8.94 -2.08 38.99
CA ASN A 706 8.21 -0.97 39.60
C ASN A 706 7.23 -1.44 40.68
N ALA A 707 6.49 -2.53 40.41
CA ALA A 707 5.56 -3.12 41.37
C ALA A 707 6.28 -3.67 42.61
N VAL A 708 7.42 -4.34 42.44
CA VAL A 708 8.28 -4.81 43.56
C VAL A 708 8.87 -3.64 44.35
N ALA A 709 9.32 -2.56 43.70
CA ALA A 709 9.79 -1.37 44.38
C ALA A 709 8.69 -0.72 45.23
N LYS A 710 7.47 -0.59 44.69
CA LYS A 710 6.31 -0.09 45.45
C LYS A 710 5.91 -1.04 46.59
N GLN A 711 5.96 -2.35 46.37
CA GLN A 711 5.73 -3.37 47.40
C GLN A 711 6.75 -3.25 48.55
N ALA A 712 8.03 -3.09 48.26
CA ALA A 712 9.08 -2.91 49.25
C ALA A 712 8.88 -1.62 50.08
N ALA A 713 8.60 -0.50 49.41
CA ALA A 713 8.32 0.78 50.07
C ALA A 713 7.08 0.73 50.98
N THR A 714 5.98 0.13 50.51
CA THR A 714 4.75 -0.03 51.31
C THR A 714 4.97 -0.98 52.50
N ASN A 715 5.76 -2.05 52.33
CA ASN A 715 6.13 -2.94 53.44
C ASN A 715 7.00 -2.24 54.51
N ALA A 716 7.88 -1.31 54.11
CA ALA A 716 8.67 -0.51 55.05
C ALA A 716 7.80 0.51 55.81
N ALA A 717 6.88 1.19 55.12
CA ALA A 717 5.91 2.09 55.74
C ALA A 717 4.99 1.34 56.74
N PHE A 718 4.48 0.18 56.35
CA PHE A 718 3.68 -0.69 57.21
C PHE A 718 4.42 -1.08 58.51
N LYS A 719 5.67 -1.58 58.41
CA LYS A 719 6.50 -1.88 59.59
C LYS A 719 6.71 -0.66 60.49
N THR A 720 6.90 0.52 59.89
CA THR A 720 7.08 1.78 60.64
C THR A 720 5.82 2.19 61.41
N ALA A 721 4.64 2.01 60.81
CA ALA A 721 3.36 2.27 61.48
C ALA A 721 3.06 1.26 62.59
N GLN A 722 3.39 -0.03 62.40
CA GLN A 722 3.27 -1.06 63.43
C GLN A 722 4.05 -0.67 64.70
N SER A 723 5.34 -0.34 64.56
CA SER A 723 6.18 0.07 65.70
C SER A 723 5.69 1.33 66.41
N ARG A 724 5.03 2.25 65.70
CA ARG A 724 4.41 3.45 66.30
C ARG A 724 3.17 3.10 67.10
N LEU A 725 2.31 2.21 66.59
CA LEU A 725 1.12 1.72 67.28
C LEU A 725 1.48 0.92 68.55
N ASP A 726 2.52 0.10 68.50
CA ASP A 726 3.03 -0.62 69.67
C ASP A 726 3.56 0.34 70.75
N ALA A 727 4.17 1.47 70.35
CA ALA A 727 4.68 2.50 71.26
C ALA A 727 3.55 3.34 71.89
N SER A 728 2.57 3.78 71.10
CA SER A 728 1.42 4.55 71.61
C SER A 728 0.54 3.70 72.55
N SER A 729 0.36 2.40 72.24
CA SER A 729 -0.31 1.43 73.11
C SER A 729 0.36 1.30 74.48
N LYS A 730 1.69 1.15 74.53
CA LYS A 730 2.46 1.09 75.78
C LYS A 730 2.34 2.38 76.60
N LYS A 731 2.41 3.54 75.95
CA LYS A 731 2.26 4.87 76.56
C LYS A 731 0.87 5.05 77.18
N LEU A 732 -0.19 4.67 76.46
CA LEU A 732 -1.57 4.68 76.96
C LEU A 732 -1.75 3.79 78.20
N SER A 733 -1.17 2.58 78.19
CA SER A 733 -1.20 1.67 79.34
C SER A 733 -0.51 2.27 80.58
N ALA A 734 0.66 2.90 80.40
CA ALA A 734 1.39 3.56 81.49
C ALA A 734 0.62 4.74 82.10
N SER A 735 0.06 5.64 81.27
CA SER A 735 -0.78 6.75 81.76
C SER A 735 -2.02 6.24 82.51
N LYS A 736 -2.61 5.12 82.06
CA LYS A 736 -3.77 4.51 82.73
C LYS A 736 -3.43 3.95 84.10
N ALA A 737 -2.23 3.37 84.28
CA ALA A 737 -1.74 2.93 85.59
C ALA A 737 -1.53 4.11 86.55
N LYS A 738 -0.80 5.16 86.13
CA LYS A 738 -0.56 6.39 86.91
C LYS A 738 -1.85 7.06 87.39
N ASN A 739 -2.88 7.11 86.54
CA ASN A 739 -4.19 7.66 86.89
C ASN A 739 -4.93 6.83 87.96
N THR A 740 -4.79 5.51 87.92
CA THR A 740 -5.39 4.59 88.91
C THR A 740 -4.67 4.66 90.26
N GLU A 741 -3.34 4.79 90.27
CA GLU A 741 -2.53 4.97 91.48
C GLU A 741 -2.93 6.24 92.26
N LEU A 742 -3.02 7.38 91.58
CA LEU A 742 -3.39 8.66 92.22
C LEU A 742 -4.83 8.66 92.78
N LYS A 743 -5.74 7.87 92.18
CA LYS A 743 -7.07 7.63 92.77
C LYS A 743 -6.96 6.79 94.04
N ARG A 744 -6.22 5.67 94.02
CA ARG A 744 -5.99 4.81 95.19
C ARG A 744 -5.47 5.61 96.40
N GLU A 745 -4.63 6.62 96.18
CA GLU A 745 -4.11 7.48 97.26
C GLU A 745 -5.13 8.50 97.76
N LEU A 746 -5.92 9.11 96.87
CA LEU A 746 -7.04 9.98 97.22
C LEU A 746 -8.13 9.22 98.01
N ASP A 747 -8.47 8.01 97.59
CA ASP A 747 -9.50 7.15 98.18
C ASP A 747 -9.11 6.60 99.56
N ASN A 748 -7.81 6.62 99.92
CA ASN A 748 -7.28 6.09 101.20
C ASN A 748 -6.70 7.17 102.14
N LEU A 749 -6.91 8.46 101.82
CA LEU A 749 -6.29 9.62 102.47
C LEU A 749 -6.33 9.57 104.02
N THR A 750 -7.48 9.21 104.60
CA THR A 750 -7.71 9.15 106.06
C THR A 750 -6.77 8.17 106.78
N LYS A 751 -6.32 7.10 106.11
CA LYS A 751 -5.34 6.17 106.71
C LYS A 751 -3.95 6.80 106.75
N VAL A 752 -3.55 7.46 105.67
CA VAL A 752 -2.21 8.05 105.50
C VAL A 752 -1.99 9.25 106.43
N GLN A 753 -3.02 10.07 106.65
CA GLN A 753 -2.98 11.15 107.64
C GLN A 753 -2.72 10.62 109.06
N LYS A 754 -3.41 9.55 109.48
CA LYS A 754 -3.34 9.01 110.84
C LYS A 754 -1.97 8.45 111.23
N GLU A 755 -1.20 7.95 110.27
CA GLU A 755 0.19 7.51 110.46
C GLU A 755 1.19 8.69 110.57
N GLN A 756 0.77 9.91 110.25
CA GLN A 756 1.55 11.15 110.40
C GLN A 756 1.14 11.92 111.68
N GLU A 757 -0.14 11.91 112.08
CA GLU A 757 -0.63 12.50 113.34
C GLU A 757 0.17 12.03 114.58
N GLN A 758 0.45 10.73 114.67
CA GLN A 758 1.18 10.13 115.81
C GLN A 758 2.60 10.70 115.99
N LYS A 759 3.20 11.27 114.95
CA LYS A 759 4.56 11.86 115.00
C LYS A 759 4.55 13.29 115.54
N VAL A 760 3.41 13.99 115.50
CA VAL A 760 3.27 15.37 115.97
C VAL A 760 3.20 15.43 117.50
N GLU A 761 2.41 14.57 118.12
CA GLU A 761 2.21 14.57 119.60
C GLU A 761 3.49 14.19 120.37
N ALA A 762 4.37 13.38 119.76
CA ALA A 762 5.68 13.05 120.34
C ALA A 762 6.60 14.29 120.44
N ALA A 763 6.61 15.16 119.42
CA ALA A 763 7.44 16.37 119.40
C ALA A 763 6.98 17.44 120.40
N LYS A 764 5.66 17.57 120.59
CA LYS A 764 5.01 18.51 121.51
C LYS A 764 5.48 18.37 122.97
N ASN A 765 5.61 17.14 123.46
CA ASN A 765 6.01 16.86 124.85
C ASN A 765 7.49 17.20 125.12
N ALA A 766 8.36 17.16 124.12
CA ALA A 766 9.76 17.55 124.26
C ALA A 766 9.96 19.06 124.51
N LYS A 767 9.02 19.90 124.05
CA LYS A 767 9.10 21.36 124.17
C LYS A 767 9.01 21.86 125.62
N ALA A 768 8.04 21.35 126.38
CA ALA A 768 7.74 21.85 127.72
C ALA A 768 8.88 21.67 128.72
N ALA A 769 9.73 20.65 128.55
CA ALA A 769 10.87 20.41 129.43
C ALA A 769 12.01 21.44 129.25
N ALA A 770 12.17 22.00 128.05
CA ALA A 770 13.28 22.89 127.73
C ALA A 770 13.08 24.34 128.19
N GLU A 771 11.82 24.79 128.33
CA GLU A 771 11.49 26.17 128.75
C GLU A 771 11.88 26.47 130.21
N LEU A 772 12.13 25.44 131.04
CA LEU A 772 12.46 25.57 132.46
C LEU A 772 13.96 25.88 132.72
N ASP A 773 14.87 25.34 131.92
CA ASP A 773 16.33 25.60 132.05
C ASP A 773 16.66 27.09 131.81
N LEU A 774 15.91 27.73 130.92
CA LEU A 774 16.11 29.12 130.44
C LEU A 774 16.09 30.17 131.57
N ALA A 775 15.41 29.90 132.69
CA ALA A 775 15.29 30.85 133.78
C ALA A 775 16.62 31.07 134.53
N LYS A 776 17.48 30.05 134.66
CA LYS A 776 18.67 30.10 135.53
C LYS A 776 19.83 30.87 134.90
N SER A 777 20.11 30.60 133.63
CA SER A 777 21.36 31.03 132.99
C SER A 777 21.43 32.53 132.68
N LYS A 778 20.29 33.24 132.66
CA LYS A 778 20.22 34.70 132.42
C LYS A 778 21.03 35.54 133.42
N GLN A 779 21.37 34.96 134.58
CA GLN A 779 22.12 35.64 135.63
C GLN A 779 23.66 35.56 135.44
N GLU A 780 24.15 34.66 134.58
CA GLU A 780 25.59 34.44 134.37
C GLU A 780 26.18 35.39 133.30
N ALA A 781 25.37 35.77 132.31
CA ALA A 781 25.78 36.49 131.10
C ALA A 781 26.48 37.85 131.34
N GLU A 782 25.98 38.65 132.28
CA GLU A 782 26.38 40.06 132.43
C GLU A 782 27.85 40.21 132.89
N THR A 783 28.39 39.26 133.66
CA THR A 783 29.76 39.33 134.20
C THR A 783 30.84 39.22 133.11
N LYS A 784 30.60 38.40 132.08
CA LYS A 784 31.59 38.09 131.03
C LYS A 784 31.68 39.18 129.95
N LYS A 785 30.65 40.04 129.86
CA LYS A 785 30.48 41.17 128.92
C LYS A 785 31.69 42.11 128.84
N ASN A 786 32.34 42.35 129.97
CA ASN A 786 33.48 43.27 130.06
C ASN A 786 34.79 42.68 129.49
N ALA A 787 34.89 41.36 129.33
CA ALA A 787 36.06 40.72 128.70
C ALA A 787 36.02 40.87 127.17
N LEU A 788 34.83 40.75 126.57
CA LEU A 788 34.60 40.86 125.12
C LEU A 788 35.17 42.16 124.53
N THR A 789 34.87 43.29 125.16
CA THR A 789 35.23 44.63 124.66
C THR A 789 36.72 44.80 124.38
N LYS A 790 37.59 44.12 125.16
CA LYS A 790 39.05 44.18 124.97
C LYS A 790 39.49 43.41 123.72
N ALA A 791 38.97 42.19 123.52
CA ALA A 791 39.33 41.36 122.37
C ALA A 791 38.79 41.92 121.04
N GLN A 792 37.73 42.74 121.08
CA GLN A 792 37.15 43.37 119.89
C GLN A 792 38.11 44.35 119.18
N ALA A 793 39.04 44.95 119.93
CA ALA A 793 40.10 45.79 119.36
C ALA A 793 41.11 44.97 118.54
N GLU A 794 41.58 43.85 119.09
CA GLU A 794 42.56 42.96 118.43
C GLU A 794 42.00 42.36 117.13
N LEU A 795 40.72 41.95 117.13
CA LEU A 795 40.04 41.48 115.93
C LEU A 795 39.94 42.54 114.84
N THR A 796 39.75 43.81 115.20
CA THR A 796 39.60 44.91 114.22
C THR A 796 40.90 45.15 113.45
N ALA A 797 42.07 45.00 114.11
CA ALA A 797 43.36 44.99 113.45
C ALA A 797 43.51 43.79 112.50
N ALA A 798 43.19 42.58 112.96
CA ALA A 798 43.34 41.37 112.15
C ALA A 798 42.42 41.34 110.90
N LYS A 799 41.20 41.87 111.00
CA LYS A 799 40.29 42.05 109.84
C LYS A 799 40.87 42.99 108.78
N THR A 800 41.65 43.99 109.19
CA THR A 800 42.30 44.92 108.27
C THR A 800 43.43 44.23 107.49
N ALA A 801 44.21 43.37 108.15
CA ALA A 801 45.25 42.57 107.50
C ALA A 801 44.68 41.51 106.53
N GLN A 802 43.64 40.79 106.95
CA GLN A 802 42.98 39.79 106.09
C GLN A 802 42.31 40.42 104.86
N LYS A 803 41.77 41.64 104.97
CA LYS A 803 41.25 42.37 103.81
C LYS A 803 42.35 42.65 102.77
N LEU A 804 43.55 43.07 103.18
CA LEU A 804 44.66 43.27 102.23
C LEU A 804 45.06 41.96 101.53
N ALA A 805 45.17 40.86 102.27
CA ALA A 805 45.54 39.56 101.70
C ALA A 805 44.47 39.02 100.74
N ALA A 806 43.18 39.26 101.02
CA ALA A 806 42.08 38.92 100.12
C ALA A 806 42.10 39.77 98.82
N GLU A 807 42.44 41.06 98.90
CA GLU A 807 42.57 41.93 97.73
C GLU A 807 43.80 41.54 96.88
N ASN A 808 44.91 41.11 97.50
CA ASN A 808 46.07 40.53 96.82
C ASN A 808 45.71 39.21 96.10
N LEU A 809 45.00 38.28 96.77
CA LEU A 809 44.53 37.04 96.15
C LEU A 809 43.60 37.30 94.96
N LYS A 810 42.76 38.33 95.04
CA LYS A 810 41.89 38.77 93.94
C LYS A 810 42.70 39.30 92.75
N GLN A 811 43.77 40.06 92.98
CA GLN A 811 44.70 40.47 91.91
C GLN A 811 45.47 39.27 91.30
N ALA A 812 45.91 38.31 92.12
CA ALA A 812 46.55 37.08 91.63
C ALA A 812 45.58 36.21 90.81
N THR A 813 44.31 36.14 91.22
CA THR A 813 43.25 35.42 90.49
C THR A 813 42.97 36.07 89.13
N ALA A 814 42.87 37.41 89.05
CA ALA A 814 42.71 38.13 87.79
C ALA A 814 43.90 37.94 86.83
N LYS A 815 45.14 37.81 87.35
CA LYS A 815 46.31 37.43 86.54
C LYS A 815 46.19 36.03 85.95
N VAL A 816 45.67 35.07 86.72
CA VAL A 816 45.42 33.69 86.25
C VAL A 816 44.33 33.66 85.18
N GLU A 817 43.26 34.42 85.33
CA GLU A 817 42.20 34.54 84.30
C GLU A 817 42.77 35.15 83.00
N ALA A 818 43.55 36.23 83.09
CA ALA A 818 44.21 36.85 81.95
C ALA A 818 45.31 35.96 81.30
N ALA A 819 45.91 35.04 82.05
CA ALA A 819 46.80 34.01 81.50
C ALA A 819 46.01 32.86 80.84
N GLY A 820 44.89 32.45 81.44
CA GLY A 820 43.97 31.46 80.89
C GLY A 820 43.42 31.86 79.52
N GLN A 821 42.96 33.11 79.37
CA GLN A 821 42.49 33.63 78.08
C GLN A 821 43.58 33.59 76.98
N LYS A 822 44.85 33.76 77.34
CA LYS A 822 45.97 33.63 76.38
C LYS A 822 46.25 32.18 76.01
N VAL A 823 46.07 31.23 76.93
CA VAL A 823 46.11 29.79 76.62
C VAL A 823 44.95 29.41 75.70
N GLU A 824 43.73 29.87 75.95
CA GLU A 824 42.56 29.63 75.09
C GLU A 824 42.77 30.18 73.67
N GLN A 825 43.30 31.41 73.53
CA GLN A 825 43.66 31.99 72.24
C GLN A 825 44.75 31.19 71.51
N ALA A 826 45.78 30.72 72.22
CA ALA A 826 46.84 29.89 71.64
C ALA A 826 46.33 28.50 71.21
N VAL A 827 45.42 27.89 71.98
CA VAL A 827 44.76 26.61 71.62
C VAL A 827 43.87 26.79 70.38
N ALA A 828 43.11 27.89 70.29
CA ALA A 828 42.26 28.18 69.14
C ALA A 828 43.07 28.31 67.84
N GLY A 829 44.12 29.16 67.83
CA GLY A 829 44.98 29.33 66.65
C GLY A 829 45.72 28.04 66.26
N LEU A 830 46.14 27.22 67.24
CA LEU A 830 46.75 25.93 66.96
C LEU A 830 45.75 24.91 66.36
N ALA A 831 44.48 24.97 66.74
CA ALA A 831 43.43 24.13 66.17
C ALA A 831 43.11 24.53 64.71
N GLU A 832 43.11 25.83 64.41
CA GLU A 832 42.89 26.38 63.08
C GLU A 832 43.99 25.96 62.10
N ILE A 833 45.27 26.17 62.46
CA ILE A 833 46.43 25.73 61.66
C ILE A 833 46.39 24.22 61.39
N LYS A 834 45.98 23.40 62.39
CA LYS A 834 45.85 21.95 62.24
C LYS A 834 44.67 21.53 61.35
N ALA A 835 43.63 22.36 61.22
CA ALA A 835 42.56 22.14 60.24
C ALA A 835 43.03 22.47 58.81
N GLU A 836 43.73 23.59 58.62
CA GLU A 836 44.29 24.01 57.33
C GLU A 836 45.27 22.98 56.77
N ILE A 837 46.24 22.51 57.59
CA ILE A 837 47.18 21.43 57.21
C ILE A 837 46.44 20.20 56.71
N LYS A 838 45.41 19.75 57.45
CA LYS A 838 44.65 18.54 57.11
C LYS A 838 43.84 18.70 55.83
N GLN A 839 43.35 19.91 55.55
CA GLN A 839 42.64 20.22 54.29
C GLN A 839 43.60 20.20 53.10
N ALA A 840 44.79 20.80 53.23
CA ALA A 840 45.84 20.74 52.22
C ALA A 840 46.35 19.30 51.98
N GLU A 841 46.57 18.51 53.03
CA GLU A 841 46.95 17.09 52.92
C GLU A 841 45.88 16.24 52.20
N THR A 842 44.60 16.59 52.34
CA THR A 842 43.49 15.90 51.64
C THR A 842 43.50 16.19 50.14
N GLU A 843 43.68 17.45 49.73
CA GLU A 843 43.75 17.81 48.31
C GLU A 843 45.08 17.34 47.66
N LEU A 844 46.17 17.28 48.43
CA LEU A 844 47.43 16.66 47.99
C LEU A 844 47.27 15.16 47.71
N GLN A 845 46.55 14.40 48.56
CA GLN A 845 46.26 12.98 48.29
C GLN A 845 45.46 12.78 46.99
N LYS A 846 44.52 13.69 46.72
CA LYS A 846 43.67 13.65 45.52
C LYS A 846 44.47 13.94 44.24
N ILE A 847 45.31 14.98 44.23
CA ILE A 847 46.24 15.25 43.12
C ILE A 847 47.27 14.13 42.97
N ALA A 848 47.78 13.54 44.05
CA ALA A 848 48.68 12.39 44.00
C ALA A 848 48.01 11.15 43.35
N TYR A 849 46.71 10.91 43.63
CA TYR A 849 45.93 9.86 42.98
C TYR A 849 45.74 10.14 41.47
N GLU A 850 45.45 11.39 41.08
CA GLU A 850 45.32 11.79 39.68
C GLU A 850 46.64 11.66 38.90
N ILE A 851 47.78 12.00 39.51
CA ILE A 851 49.12 11.81 38.93
C ILE A 851 49.46 10.33 38.81
N ALA A 852 49.26 9.53 39.87
CA ALA A 852 49.57 8.10 39.88
C ALA A 852 48.76 7.30 38.85
N ASN A 853 47.52 7.71 38.59
CA ASN A 853 46.64 7.11 37.59
C ASN A 853 46.64 7.86 36.25
N PHE A 854 47.47 8.89 36.06
CA PHE A 854 47.39 9.80 34.91
C PHE A 854 47.41 9.06 33.57
N ASP A 855 48.30 8.09 33.40
CA ASP A 855 48.46 7.38 32.13
C ASP A 855 47.25 6.46 31.83
N ALA A 856 46.56 5.97 32.87
CA ALA A 856 45.30 5.24 32.73
C ALA A 856 44.12 6.19 32.44
N LEU A 857 44.06 7.34 33.12
CA LEU A 857 43.03 8.38 32.90
C LEU A 857 43.13 8.98 31.49
N LYS A 858 44.35 9.34 31.04
CA LYS A 858 44.63 9.87 29.70
C LYS A 858 44.33 8.84 28.62
N LYS A 859 44.64 7.55 28.86
CA LYS A 859 44.25 6.45 27.98
C LYS A 859 42.73 6.30 27.88
N ALA A 860 42.02 6.32 29.02
CA ALA A 860 40.56 6.23 29.04
C ALA A 860 39.90 7.42 28.31
N ALA A 861 40.37 8.65 28.53
CA ALA A 861 39.90 9.84 27.81
C ALA A 861 40.18 9.74 26.30
N THR A 862 41.35 9.24 25.90
CA THR A 862 41.70 9.04 24.47
C THR A 862 40.83 7.95 23.83
N SER A 863 40.61 6.82 24.50
CA SER A 863 39.68 5.79 24.01
C SER A 863 38.24 6.31 23.89
N LYS A 864 37.80 7.21 24.77
CA LYS A 864 36.48 7.86 24.70
C LYS A 864 36.37 8.86 23.53
N VAL A 865 37.46 9.56 23.18
CA VAL A 865 37.57 10.35 21.94
C VAL A 865 37.48 9.46 20.69
N GLU A 866 38.17 8.32 20.67
CA GLU A 866 38.04 7.36 19.56
C GLU A 866 36.60 6.81 19.44
N GLU A 867 36.00 6.42 20.56
CA GLU A 867 34.66 5.81 20.62
C GLU A 867 33.58 6.79 20.14
N THR A 868 33.60 8.03 20.64
CA THR A 868 32.72 9.11 20.16
C THR A 868 32.98 9.50 18.71
N SER A 869 34.24 9.44 18.23
CA SER A 869 34.57 9.66 16.82
C SER A 869 34.01 8.56 15.91
N ARG A 870 34.05 7.29 16.35
CA ARG A 870 33.42 6.16 15.63
C ARG A 870 31.90 6.28 15.63
N ALA A 871 31.29 6.72 16.74
CA ALA A 871 29.85 6.95 16.85
C ALA A 871 29.37 8.10 15.93
N LEU A 872 30.14 9.19 15.84
CA LEU A 872 29.91 10.29 14.90
C LEU A 872 29.94 9.81 13.44
N GLU A 873 30.92 9.01 13.06
CA GLU A 873 31.05 8.54 11.68
C GLU A 873 29.91 7.58 11.29
N ALA A 874 29.49 6.71 12.21
CA ALA A 874 28.29 5.88 12.02
C ALA A 874 27.00 6.72 11.91
N ALA A 875 26.88 7.82 12.67
CA ALA A 875 25.75 8.73 12.58
C ALA A 875 25.72 9.49 11.23
N LYS A 876 26.88 9.90 10.70
CA LYS A 876 26.99 10.51 9.36
C LYS A 876 26.59 9.55 8.24
N GLN A 877 27.09 8.31 8.27
CA GLN A 877 26.69 7.29 7.28
C GLN A 877 25.18 7.01 7.32
N LYS A 878 24.57 7.02 8.50
CA LYS A 878 23.11 6.88 8.70
C LYS A 878 22.34 8.09 8.16
N LEU A 879 22.85 9.31 8.33
CA LEU A 879 22.30 10.54 7.74
C LEU A 879 22.38 10.53 6.21
N GLU A 880 23.49 10.08 5.63
CA GLU A 880 23.68 9.94 4.19
C GLU A 880 22.70 8.92 3.59
N GLN A 881 22.56 7.73 4.21
CA GLN A 881 21.56 6.73 3.85
C GLN A 881 20.12 7.28 3.90
N LYS A 882 19.77 8.03 4.95
CA LYS A 882 18.43 8.65 5.05
C LYS A 882 18.21 9.78 4.05
N THR A 883 19.27 10.46 3.62
CA THR A 883 19.19 11.49 2.57
C THR A 883 18.92 10.84 1.21
N ALA A 884 19.63 9.77 0.85
CA ALA A 884 19.37 9.01 -0.38
C ALA A 884 17.95 8.42 -0.43
N ILE A 885 17.43 7.91 0.71
CA ILE A 885 16.05 7.41 0.80
C ILE A 885 15.01 8.54 0.59
N LEU A 886 15.28 9.76 1.09
CA LEU A 886 14.42 10.92 0.84
C LEU A 886 14.40 11.29 -0.66
N GLU A 887 15.54 11.27 -1.33
CA GLU A 887 15.63 11.52 -2.78
C GLU A 887 14.89 10.45 -3.60
N GLU A 888 15.01 9.17 -3.23
CA GLU A 888 14.24 8.07 -3.83
C GLU A 888 12.73 8.30 -3.70
N LYS A 889 12.24 8.66 -2.49
CA LYS A 889 10.81 8.91 -2.27
C LYS A 889 10.31 10.17 -2.96
N GLN A 890 11.13 11.22 -3.10
CA GLN A 890 10.79 12.38 -3.94
C GLN A 890 10.69 12.02 -5.43
N ALA A 891 11.55 11.12 -5.93
CA ALA A 891 11.44 10.62 -7.30
C ALA A 891 10.18 9.74 -7.49
N GLY A 892 9.86 8.89 -6.51
CA GLY A 892 8.65 8.07 -6.47
C GLY A 892 7.36 8.89 -6.49
N LEU A 893 7.28 9.93 -5.65
CA LEU A 893 6.16 10.89 -5.64
C LEU A 893 5.96 11.53 -7.02
N LYS A 894 7.03 12.08 -7.61
CA LYS A 894 6.99 12.67 -8.97
C LYS A 894 6.55 11.69 -10.06
N GLN A 895 6.78 10.38 -9.89
CA GLN A 895 6.26 9.37 -10.81
C GLN A 895 4.78 9.08 -10.55
N ALA A 896 4.33 9.05 -9.28
CA ALA A 896 2.92 8.87 -8.95
C ALA A 896 2.06 10.04 -9.46
N GLU A 897 2.56 11.27 -9.36
CA GLU A 897 1.94 12.48 -9.95
C GLU A 897 1.79 12.35 -11.48
N ARG A 898 2.85 11.94 -12.20
CA ARG A 898 2.78 11.68 -13.65
C ARG A 898 1.78 10.58 -14.02
N ASN A 899 1.75 9.48 -13.26
CA ASN A 899 0.82 8.38 -13.49
C ASN A 899 -0.64 8.83 -13.31
N LEU A 900 -0.89 9.68 -12.32
CA LEU A 900 -2.20 10.26 -12.05
C LEU A 900 -2.66 11.21 -13.17
N GLU A 901 -1.76 12.07 -13.66
CA GLU A 901 -2.08 12.98 -14.77
C GLU A 901 -2.40 12.21 -16.06
N GLN A 902 -1.66 11.13 -16.33
CA GLN A 902 -1.96 10.22 -17.44
C GLN A 902 -3.33 9.53 -17.26
N ALA A 903 -3.69 9.12 -16.04
CA ALA A 903 -5.00 8.52 -15.76
C ALA A 903 -6.16 9.53 -15.92
N LYS A 904 -5.94 10.81 -15.58
CA LYS A 904 -6.90 11.91 -15.85
C LYS A 904 -7.12 12.09 -17.35
N GLY A 905 -6.04 12.18 -18.14
CA GLY A 905 -6.13 12.27 -19.60
C GLY A 905 -6.81 11.05 -20.26
N ASN A 906 -6.57 9.84 -19.74
CA ASN A 906 -7.25 8.62 -20.19
C ASN A 906 -8.76 8.64 -19.91
N LEU A 907 -9.18 9.17 -18.76
CA LEU A 907 -10.59 9.33 -18.41
C LEU A 907 -11.29 10.36 -19.32
N ASP A 908 -10.68 11.52 -19.55
CA ASP A 908 -11.24 12.54 -20.45
C ASP A 908 -11.39 12.02 -21.89
N PHE A 909 -10.41 11.26 -22.38
CA PHE A 909 -10.52 10.58 -23.67
C PHE A 909 -11.67 9.56 -23.69
N ALA A 910 -11.80 8.72 -22.66
CA ALA A 910 -12.87 7.73 -22.56
C ALA A 910 -14.27 8.38 -22.49
N ASN A 911 -14.41 9.48 -21.73
CA ASN A 911 -15.63 10.28 -21.64
C ASN A 911 -16.00 10.92 -23.00
N LYS A 912 -15.01 11.38 -23.78
CA LYS A 912 -15.25 11.90 -25.13
C LYS A 912 -15.76 10.81 -26.08
N VAL A 913 -15.12 9.64 -26.08
CA VAL A 913 -15.56 8.48 -26.91
C VAL A 913 -16.96 8.01 -26.49
N LEU A 914 -17.28 8.02 -25.20
CA LEU A 914 -18.62 7.73 -24.69
C LEU A 914 -19.68 8.69 -25.27
N ALA A 915 -19.41 10.00 -25.25
CA ALA A 915 -20.31 11.00 -25.83
C ALA A 915 -20.47 10.84 -27.36
N GLU A 916 -19.39 10.55 -28.09
CA GLU A 916 -19.41 10.28 -29.54
C GLU A 916 -20.27 9.04 -29.86
N LYS A 917 -20.16 7.95 -29.08
CA LYS A 917 -21.01 6.75 -29.25
C LYS A 917 -22.46 7.00 -28.86
N GLN A 918 -22.74 7.89 -27.92
CA GLN A 918 -24.11 8.24 -27.55
C GLN A 918 -24.83 9.01 -28.66
N GLN A 919 -24.12 9.94 -29.34
CA GLN A 919 -24.62 10.61 -30.56
C GLN A 919 -24.80 9.62 -31.73
N ALA A 920 -23.92 8.63 -31.88
CA ALA A 920 -24.05 7.60 -32.90
C ALA A 920 -25.31 6.73 -32.70
N LEU A 921 -25.62 6.35 -31.46
CA LEU A 921 -26.86 5.63 -31.13
C LEU A 921 -28.11 6.47 -31.41
N GLU A 922 -28.12 7.74 -31.00
CA GLU A 922 -29.22 8.68 -31.29
C GLU A 922 -29.43 8.85 -32.81
N SER A 923 -28.35 8.95 -33.58
CA SER A 923 -28.42 9.02 -35.05
C SER A 923 -28.98 7.74 -35.68
N ALA A 924 -28.58 6.56 -35.20
CA ALA A 924 -29.10 5.27 -35.65
C ALA A 924 -30.59 5.10 -35.31
N GLN A 925 -31.04 5.55 -34.13
CA GLN A 925 -32.44 5.53 -33.71
C GLN A 925 -33.29 6.45 -34.59
N ASN A 926 -32.88 7.70 -34.80
CA ASN A 926 -33.58 8.63 -35.70
C ASN A 926 -33.67 8.10 -37.15
N LYS A 927 -32.63 7.41 -37.64
CA LYS A 927 -32.62 6.75 -38.95
C LYS A 927 -33.65 5.60 -39.01
N LEU A 928 -33.77 4.80 -37.95
CA LEU A 928 -34.76 3.72 -37.89
C LEU A 928 -36.19 4.26 -37.82
N ASP A 929 -36.45 5.24 -36.95
CA ASP A 929 -37.76 5.88 -36.80
C ASP A 929 -38.24 6.50 -38.12
N ALA A 930 -37.34 7.12 -38.90
CA ALA A 930 -37.68 7.66 -40.22
C ALA A 930 -38.14 6.57 -41.21
N LEU A 931 -37.49 5.40 -41.21
CA LEU A 931 -37.84 4.28 -42.08
C LEU A 931 -39.16 3.60 -41.68
N GLU A 932 -39.43 3.44 -40.38
CA GLU A 932 -40.70 2.88 -39.92
C GLU A 932 -41.88 3.83 -40.17
N ASN A 933 -41.69 5.14 -40.00
CA ASN A 933 -42.71 6.14 -40.34
C ASN A 933 -42.98 6.22 -41.85
N ALA A 934 -41.97 6.05 -42.72
CA ALA A 934 -42.16 6.02 -44.17
C ALA A 934 -43.10 4.87 -44.60
N ASN A 935 -42.88 3.66 -44.07
CA ASN A 935 -43.75 2.52 -44.38
C ASN A 935 -45.16 2.65 -43.79
N LYS A 936 -45.30 3.29 -42.62
CA LYS A 936 -46.62 3.61 -42.06
C LYS A 936 -47.40 4.56 -42.98
N LEU A 937 -46.75 5.61 -43.48
CA LEU A 937 -47.34 6.57 -44.43
C LEU A 937 -47.69 5.93 -45.79
N LEU A 938 -46.93 4.92 -46.21
CA LEU A 938 -47.23 4.11 -47.40
C LEU A 938 -48.52 3.27 -47.23
N GLU A 939 -48.70 2.59 -46.10
CA GLU A 939 -49.95 1.86 -45.83
C GLU A 939 -51.16 2.79 -45.64
N GLU A 940 -50.98 3.98 -45.05
CA GLU A 940 -52.03 5.01 -44.96
C GLU A 940 -52.43 5.55 -46.36
N THR A 941 -51.46 5.86 -47.24
CA THR A 941 -51.75 6.31 -48.62
C THR A 941 -52.35 5.20 -49.49
N LYS A 942 -51.89 3.95 -49.34
CA LYS A 942 -52.49 2.75 -49.96
C LYS A 942 -53.95 2.55 -49.57
N LYS A 943 -54.29 2.73 -48.29
CA LYS A 943 -55.68 2.68 -47.80
C LYS A 943 -56.54 3.80 -48.41
N ASN A 944 -55.99 5.00 -48.53
CA ASN A 944 -56.71 6.13 -49.14
C ASN A 944 -56.94 5.91 -50.66
N LEU A 945 -55.98 5.33 -51.37
CA LEU A 945 -56.13 4.90 -52.76
C LEU A 945 -57.25 3.86 -52.92
N GLU A 946 -57.33 2.87 -52.04
CA GLU A 946 -58.36 1.82 -52.12
C GLU A 946 -59.76 2.38 -51.80
N ASN A 947 -59.87 3.28 -50.82
CA ASN A 947 -61.11 4.03 -50.56
C ASN A 947 -61.56 4.83 -51.81
N ALA A 948 -60.64 5.54 -52.47
CA ALA A 948 -60.94 6.31 -53.67
C ALA A 948 -61.39 5.42 -54.84
N LYS A 949 -60.77 4.26 -55.02
CA LYS A 949 -61.20 3.27 -56.04
C LYS A 949 -62.61 2.75 -55.78
N GLN A 950 -62.93 2.44 -54.52
CA GLN A 950 -64.28 2.01 -54.14
C GLN A 950 -65.32 3.12 -54.38
N GLU A 951 -64.99 4.37 -54.07
CA GLU A 951 -65.88 5.50 -54.36
C GLU A 951 -66.07 5.69 -55.88
N ALA A 952 -65.01 5.64 -56.68
CA ALA A 952 -65.11 5.73 -58.13
C ALA A 952 -65.93 4.58 -58.75
N ALA A 953 -65.81 3.35 -58.22
CA ALA A 953 -66.66 2.22 -58.62
C ALA A 953 -68.13 2.48 -58.30
N ASN A 954 -68.44 2.99 -57.09
CA ASN A 954 -69.80 3.35 -56.69
C ASN A 954 -70.38 4.46 -57.59
N LYS A 955 -69.58 5.48 -57.96
CA LYS A 955 -69.99 6.56 -58.88
C LYS A 955 -70.16 6.08 -60.32
N GLN A 956 -69.35 5.13 -60.79
CA GLN A 956 -69.52 4.49 -62.11
C GLN A 956 -70.84 3.69 -62.17
N GLN A 957 -71.18 2.94 -61.12
CA GLN A 957 -72.48 2.24 -61.04
C GLN A 957 -73.67 3.22 -61.02
N ALA A 958 -73.54 4.35 -60.30
CA ALA A 958 -74.55 5.41 -60.32
C ALA A 958 -74.71 6.02 -61.73
N TYR A 959 -73.61 6.24 -62.46
CA TYR A 959 -73.63 6.70 -63.85
C TYR A 959 -74.31 5.69 -64.79
N GLU A 960 -74.02 4.40 -64.65
CA GLU A 960 -74.67 3.34 -65.45
C GLU A 960 -76.19 3.26 -65.18
N ALA A 961 -76.61 3.42 -63.93
CA ALA A 961 -78.02 3.50 -63.56
C ALA A 961 -78.71 4.75 -64.14
N ALA A 962 -78.07 5.92 -64.06
CA ALA A 962 -78.56 7.16 -64.66
C ALA A 962 -78.62 7.09 -66.19
N LEU A 963 -77.61 6.50 -66.84
CA LEU A 963 -77.57 6.30 -68.29
C LEU A 963 -78.68 5.35 -68.75
N LYS A 964 -78.95 4.28 -67.99
CA LYS A 964 -80.07 3.37 -68.26
C LYS A 964 -81.42 4.08 -68.10
N LYS A 965 -81.58 4.95 -67.10
CA LYS A 965 -82.78 5.79 -66.88
C LYS A 965 -82.99 6.76 -68.05
N TYR A 966 -81.95 7.51 -68.45
CA TYR A 966 -81.99 8.43 -69.59
C TYR A 966 -82.27 7.71 -70.92
N ASN A 967 -81.65 6.56 -71.18
CA ASN A 967 -81.91 5.79 -72.40
C ASN A 967 -83.35 5.26 -72.44
N ALA A 968 -83.93 4.90 -71.29
CA ALA A 968 -85.35 4.53 -71.21
C ALA A 968 -86.27 5.73 -71.52
N SER A 969 -86.06 6.90 -70.91
CA SER A 969 -86.88 8.09 -71.22
C SER A 969 -86.60 8.67 -72.61
N LEU A 970 -85.44 8.41 -73.21
CA LEU A 970 -85.16 8.73 -74.61
C LEU A 970 -85.94 7.80 -75.55
N GLN A 971 -86.08 6.52 -75.20
CA GLN A 971 -86.92 5.58 -75.96
C GLN A 971 -88.41 5.87 -75.79
N GLU A 972 -88.86 6.26 -74.59
CA GLU A 972 -90.20 6.84 -74.37
C GLU A 972 -90.42 8.08 -75.23
N LEU A 973 -89.44 9.00 -75.30
CA LEU A 973 -89.53 10.22 -76.11
C LEU A 973 -89.56 9.91 -77.61
N GLU A 974 -88.75 8.97 -78.10
CA GLU A 974 -88.77 8.54 -79.50
C GLU A 974 -90.10 7.83 -79.85
N ASN A 975 -90.69 7.07 -78.91
CA ASN A 975 -92.04 6.52 -79.04
C ASN A 975 -93.13 7.60 -79.06
N ALA A 976 -93.09 8.57 -78.14
CA ALA A 976 -94.04 9.69 -78.10
C ALA A 976 -93.92 10.57 -79.36
N LYS A 977 -92.70 10.80 -79.84
CA LYS A 977 -92.38 11.48 -81.10
C LYS A 977 -92.91 10.71 -82.32
N LYS A 978 -92.86 9.38 -82.30
CA LYS A 978 -93.46 8.53 -83.32
C LYS A 978 -94.99 8.59 -83.27
N VAL A 979 -95.62 8.47 -82.09
CA VAL A 979 -97.08 8.64 -81.93
C VAL A 979 -97.53 10.03 -82.41
N LEU A 980 -96.75 11.07 -82.10
CA LEU A 980 -96.97 12.43 -82.59
C LEU A 980 -96.80 12.55 -84.12
N ALA A 981 -95.82 11.86 -84.70
CA ALA A 981 -95.61 11.82 -86.15
C ALA A 981 -96.71 11.03 -86.87
N ASP A 982 -97.15 9.89 -86.31
CA ASP A 982 -98.24 9.06 -86.82
C ASP A 982 -99.59 9.81 -86.69
N ALA A 983 -99.81 10.59 -85.62
CA ALA A 983 -100.97 11.48 -85.50
C ALA A 983 -100.93 12.64 -86.51
N LYS A 984 -99.75 13.26 -86.73
CA LYS A 984 -99.53 14.27 -87.79
C LYS A 984 -99.78 13.67 -89.18
N GLN A 985 -99.32 12.44 -89.43
CA GLN A 985 -99.50 11.74 -90.70
C GLN A 985 -100.95 11.27 -90.90
N ALA A 986 -101.64 10.80 -89.87
CA ALA A 986 -103.07 10.45 -89.93
C ALA A 986 -103.93 11.68 -90.26
N SER A 987 -103.67 12.82 -89.59
CA SER A 987 -104.29 14.10 -89.94
C SER A 987 -103.96 14.50 -91.38
N ALA A 988 -102.70 14.45 -91.81
CA ALA A 988 -102.30 14.79 -93.17
C ALA A 988 -102.87 13.85 -94.25
N GLN A 989 -103.04 12.56 -93.95
CA GLN A 989 -103.62 11.57 -94.87
C GLN A 989 -105.15 11.68 -94.95
N ALA A 990 -105.85 11.98 -93.85
CA ALA A 990 -107.27 12.31 -93.89
C ALA A 990 -107.51 13.55 -94.78
N ASN A 991 -106.72 14.61 -94.56
CA ASN A 991 -106.73 15.81 -95.38
C ASN A 991 -106.38 15.53 -96.86
N ARG A 992 -105.39 14.68 -97.16
CA ARG A 992 -105.03 14.35 -98.56
C ARG A 992 -106.02 13.42 -99.26
N LYS A 993 -106.60 12.42 -98.59
CA LYS A 993 -107.65 11.56 -99.16
C LYS A 993 -108.86 12.37 -99.62
N LEU A 994 -109.23 13.39 -98.83
CA LEU A 994 -110.27 14.36 -99.18
C LEU A 994 -109.95 15.05 -100.51
N SER A 995 -108.71 15.55 -100.70
CA SER A 995 -108.27 16.21 -101.93
C SER A 995 -108.10 15.27 -103.14
N THR A 996 -107.51 14.08 -102.99
CA THR A 996 -107.24 13.21 -104.14
C THR A 996 -108.53 12.68 -104.79
N LYS A 997 -109.57 12.44 -103.99
CA LYS A 997 -110.88 12.04 -104.53
C LYS A 997 -111.55 13.10 -105.41
N GLN A 998 -111.13 14.36 -105.32
CA GLN A 998 -111.60 15.47 -106.16
C GLN A 998 -110.87 15.54 -107.51
N LEU A 999 -109.85 14.69 -107.75
CA LEU A 999 -109.02 14.71 -108.96
C LEU A 999 -109.26 13.52 -109.90
N GLU A 1000 -109.72 12.37 -109.38
CA GLU A 1000 -110.01 11.17 -110.20
C GLU A 1000 -111.15 11.38 -111.20
N GLU A 1001 -112.12 12.25 -110.87
CA GLU A 1001 -113.27 12.58 -111.71
C GLU A 1001 -112.88 13.36 -112.99
N LEU A 1002 -111.64 13.86 -113.07
CA LEU A 1002 -111.15 14.74 -114.16
C LEU A 1002 -110.41 14.01 -115.29
N VAL A 1003 -109.86 12.81 -115.07
CA VAL A 1003 -108.92 12.16 -116.01
C VAL A 1003 -109.56 11.10 -116.90
N SER A 1004 -110.68 10.49 -116.48
CA SER A 1004 -111.33 9.39 -117.23
C SER A 1004 -111.97 9.79 -118.57
N ALA A 1005 -111.91 11.07 -118.95
CA ALA A 1005 -112.66 11.63 -120.08
C ALA A 1005 -111.98 11.52 -121.46
N GLN A 1006 -110.69 11.18 -121.56
CA GLN A 1006 -109.87 11.63 -122.71
C GLN A 1006 -109.15 10.57 -123.57
N GLN A 1007 -109.10 9.27 -123.21
CA GLN A 1007 -107.95 8.43 -123.64
C GLN A 1007 -108.18 7.18 -124.53
N GLN A 1008 -109.35 6.93 -125.14
CA GLN A 1008 -109.45 5.83 -126.13
C GLN A 1008 -110.46 5.96 -127.29
N ILE A 1009 -110.94 7.18 -127.59
CA ILE A 1009 -111.62 7.46 -128.86
C ILE A 1009 -110.57 7.83 -129.90
N LEU A 1010 -110.23 6.90 -130.80
CA LEU A 1010 -109.93 7.17 -132.20
C LEU A 1010 -109.88 5.86 -132.98
N GLN A 1011 -110.62 5.79 -134.07
CA GLN A 1011 -110.85 4.55 -134.81
C GLN A 1011 -109.76 4.35 -135.87
N SER A 1012 -109.04 3.24 -135.82
CA SER A 1012 -108.57 2.44 -136.97
C SER A 1012 -108.10 3.15 -138.28
N ASP A 1013 -108.33 2.54 -139.45
CA ASP A 1013 -107.42 2.49 -140.62
C ASP A 1013 -107.61 1.14 -141.33
N ASN A 1014 -108.84 0.59 -141.46
CA ASN A 1014 -110.18 1.19 -141.63
C ASN A 1014 -110.95 1.62 -140.35
N LYS A 1015 -111.28 2.89 -139.99
CA LYS A 1015 -110.98 4.29 -140.46
C LYS A 1015 -111.25 5.27 -139.27
N LYS A 1016 -110.60 6.42 -138.94
CA LYS A 1016 -109.32 7.12 -139.25
C LYS A 1016 -108.87 8.10 -138.10
N ALA A 1017 -107.58 8.50 -138.09
CA ALA A 1017 -107.00 9.82 -137.66
C ALA A 1017 -106.68 10.19 -136.15
N TYR A 1018 -106.67 11.49 -135.74
CA TYR A 1018 -105.85 12.21 -134.66
C TYR A 1018 -106.47 13.58 -134.18
N PRO A 1019 -105.92 14.52 -133.29
CA PRO A 1019 -105.00 14.55 -132.07
C PRO A 1019 -105.26 15.64 -130.91
N ALA A 1020 -104.47 15.62 -129.79
CA ALA A 1020 -103.86 16.72 -128.93
C ALA A 1020 -104.58 17.66 -127.82
N LEU A 1021 -103.84 18.02 -126.70
CA LEU A 1021 -103.90 19.12 -125.63
C LEU A 1021 -104.97 19.16 -124.46
N GLY A 1022 -104.99 19.94 -123.32
CA GLY A 1022 -104.15 20.96 -122.51
C GLY A 1022 -105.03 21.86 -121.53
N SER A 1023 -104.69 22.70 -120.49
CA SER A 1023 -103.58 22.96 -119.48
C SER A 1023 -103.82 24.17 -118.45
N GLU A 1024 -103.16 24.24 -117.24
CA GLU A 1024 -102.70 25.44 -116.37
C GLU A 1024 -103.41 26.10 -115.07
N GLU A 1025 -102.57 26.72 -114.17
CA GLU A 1025 -102.64 27.98 -113.26
C GLU A 1025 -103.08 28.23 -111.73
N ASN A 1026 -102.21 29.01 -111.00
CA ASN A 1026 -102.26 30.15 -109.96
C ASN A 1026 -103.09 30.32 -108.62
N VAL A 1027 -102.86 31.29 -107.65
CA VAL A 1027 -101.64 31.69 -106.83
C VAL A 1027 -101.71 32.44 -105.40
N PRO A 1028 -102.12 33.73 -105.09
CA PRO A 1028 -101.36 34.63 -104.12
C PRO A 1028 -102.04 35.49 -102.95
N VAL A 1029 -101.21 36.20 -102.11
CA VAL A 1029 -101.40 37.52 -101.33
C VAL A 1029 -102.16 37.59 -99.95
N ALA A 1030 -102.19 38.64 -99.07
CA ALA A 1030 -101.27 39.56 -98.28
C ALA A 1030 -102.13 40.54 -97.33
N GLY A 1031 -101.76 41.46 -96.39
CA GLY A 1031 -100.55 41.96 -95.62
C GLY A 1031 -100.77 43.32 -94.81
N LEU A 1032 -99.87 43.75 -93.86
CA LEU A 1032 -99.66 45.12 -93.19
C LEU A 1032 -100.57 45.61 -92.00
N GLY A 1033 -100.26 46.64 -91.12
CA GLY A 1033 -99.10 47.57 -90.90
C GLY A 1033 -99.28 48.67 -89.76
N PHE A 1034 -98.40 49.71 -89.70
CA PHE A 1034 -98.39 50.98 -88.87
C PHE A 1034 -97.56 51.13 -87.53
N LEU A 1035 -97.61 52.31 -86.85
CA LEU A 1035 -96.42 53.08 -86.36
C LEU A 1035 -96.47 53.67 -84.90
N ALA A 1036 -95.28 53.89 -84.28
CA ALA A 1036 -94.87 55.04 -83.40
C ALA A 1036 -94.57 54.87 -81.86
N VAL A 1037 -93.33 55.25 -81.48
CA VAL A 1037 -92.85 55.96 -80.24
C VAL A 1037 -92.68 55.22 -78.86
N LEU A 1038 -91.50 55.45 -78.23
CA LEU A 1038 -91.06 55.24 -76.81
C LEU A 1038 -91.12 53.80 -76.23
N LEU A 1039 -90.01 53.14 -75.83
CA LEU A 1039 -89.06 53.55 -74.77
C LEU A 1039 -87.70 52.80 -74.79
N SER A 1040 -86.63 53.57 -74.53
CA SER A 1040 -85.29 53.20 -74.01
C SER A 1040 -85.35 52.65 -72.57
N PHE A 1041 -84.33 52.05 -71.91
CA PHE A 1041 -82.95 51.53 -72.15
C PHE A 1041 -82.59 50.64 -70.91
N PHE A 1042 -81.52 49.85 -70.73
CA PHE A 1042 -80.25 49.43 -71.41
C PHE A 1042 -79.92 47.99 -70.90
N GLY A 1043 -78.89 47.23 -71.32
CA GLY A 1043 -77.87 47.42 -72.36
C GLY A 1043 -76.48 46.83 -71.96
N LEU A 1044 -75.80 46.19 -72.92
CA LEU A 1044 -74.37 45.77 -72.95
C LEU A 1044 -73.90 44.59 -72.06
N GLY A 1045 -73.11 43.65 -72.63
CA GLY A 1045 -72.37 42.67 -71.82
C GLY A 1045 -71.75 41.38 -72.42
N GLU A 1046 -71.85 41.04 -73.72
CA GLU A 1046 -71.23 39.79 -74.25
C GLU A 1046 -70.02 40.05 -75.15
N VAL A 1047 -68.86 39.44 -74.83
CA VAL A 1047 -67.73 39.25 -75.76
C VAL A 1047 -67.15 37.85 -75.60
N LYS A 1048 -67.51 36.95 -76.51
CA LYS A 1048 -66.75 35.70 -76.78
C LYS A 1048 -65.44 36.01 -77.49
N LYS A 1049 -64.48 35.08 -77.44
CA LYS A 1049 -63.68 34.81 -78.64
C LYS A 1049 -63.30 33.34 -78.83
N LYS A 1050 -63.53 32.91 -80.08
CA LYS A 1050 -63.10 31.67 -80.74
C LYS A 1050 -61.62 31.36 -80.43
N ARG A 1051 -61.16 30.09 -80.39
CA ARG A 1051 -61.55 28.96 -81.27
C ARG A 1051 -62.48 27.93 -80.59
N ALA A 1052 -63.34 27.23 -81.32
CA ALA A 1052 -63.65 27.33 -82.77
C ALA A 1052 -64.98 28.09 -83.00
#